data_AF-A0A803NNY7-F1
#
_entry.id   AF-A0A803NNY7-F1
#
_cell.length_a   1.000
_cell.length_b   1.000
_cell.length_c   1.000
_cell.angle_alpha   90.00
_cell.angle_beta   90.00
_cell.angle_gamma   90.00
#
_symmetry.space_group_name_H-M   'P 1'
#
loop_
_entity.id
_entity.type
_entity.pdbx_description
1 polymer ?
#
loop_
_entity_poly.entity_id
_entity_poly.type
_entity_poly.pdbx_seq_one_letter_code
_entity_poly.pdbx_strand_id
1 'polypeptide(L)'
;MFGGAAWVQVSNGSNVTVRAGFETSSGLKLFAGSTVAESNCWTMLKGGLTVDESGPAQLYFESNNTAVEIWIDSVSLQPFTENEWKFHQHQSIEKEHKKKVRIQVVDSQGQPLANTTISVQLKRPSFPFGSAINYNILTNTAYQNWLTSRPFTVTTFENEMKWYTTEKSQGNLDYSASDALLQFTKRHRIDVRAHNVFWDDPNYQPNWLNSLSRNQLALATYRRLRSIMMRYKGQVIAWDVVNENLHFDYFERRVSRNASGIFYRWGNEADQTTPLFMNEFNTIESSGDTTSSPWRYIKKLRQIKKFSSNIINMKMGIGVEGHFSANKPNIPYMRAAIDTLAAARLPIWITELDVQSTPNQAWYLEEILREARSHPHVNGIVLWTAWRPQGCYRMCLTDNNFNNLPTGDVVDKLMREWGRYKETTSFGTTDAHGHGLYASPYNYYATTKCLKEPQKALYGGGVIVNPEFNHNNSQGWVMFGKGKIEQRLSKEGNKFIVAHNPTHPLHSFSHQVQVENGKIYSFSAWIQVSEGSEDVTVVFKSNKGYLIHGGTTTANSGCWTLLKGGMVANFSGPLDISFETKNTSVEIWVDSVSLQPFTQKQWRSQQEKSINKVRRSKVRIQVSDENRTLLQGAVVSIKQKKPGFLFGCLLRMYKAKKTTPLQMPWWNLPKSMAFLLEVTTYFGMIPSTSLIGLFSFSRRVAKAAKRINSVVSKYRGKVIGWDVMNENMHFNFFEDKLGKTASADYYKIAQQLDPQTTMFLNEYNTIEYSGDTAVTPAKYLNKIREILSYPGNAHLKLGIGLEGHFTADQPNLAYMRSALDILGATKFPIWLTEISVANSPNEAKYLEEVLREGYAHPAVQGIIMFTGPVSAGFNTPILADQNFKNTPSGDVVDKLLKEWNSGADQDTITDSQGFIDVTLSHGDYDLTIKHPFTNSSSTLSLRVEKDKPLGIIHVNIDT
;
A
#
# COMPACT_ATOMS: atom_id res chain seq x y z
N MET A 1 8.57 17.62 3.37
CA MET A 1 7.71 18.39 2.43
C MET A 1 6.69 19.17 3.25
N PHE A 2 6.18 20.29 2.75
CA PHE A 2 5.15 21.08 3.43
C PHE A 2 4.04 21.47 2.46
N GLY A 3 2.78 21.31 2.86
CA GLY A 3 1.62 21.88 2.18
C GLY A 3 1.00 22.97 3.04
N GLY A 4 0.51 24.05 2.44
CA GLY A 4 -0.04 25.17 3.20
C GLY A 4 -1.13 25.93 2.47
N ALA A 5 -1.89 26.69 3.25
CA ALA A 5 -2.92 27.60 2.74
C ALA A 5 -3.09 28.81 3.67
N ALA A 6 -3.51 29.93 3.11
CA ALA A 6 -3.88 31.15 3.84
C ALA A 6 -5.03 31.86 3.12
N TRP A 7 -5.87 32.57 3.87
CA TRP A 7 -6.77 33.57 3.28
C TRP A 7 -6.03 34.89 3.17
N VAL A 8 -6.15 35.54 2.02
CA VAL A 8 -5.47 36.80 1.71
C VAL A 8 -6.48 37.82 1.20
N GLN A 9 -6.39 39.04 1.71
CA GLN A 9 -7.10 40.23 1.24
C GLN A 9 -6.13 41.41 1.17
N VAL A 10 -6.50 42.46 0.44
CA VAL A 10 -5.74 43.72 0.38
C VAL A 10 -6.61 44.92 0.74
N SER A 11 -6.03 45.97 1.33
CA SER A 11 -6.81 47.14 1.79
C SER A 11 -7.52 47.91 0.67
N ASN A 12 -6.90 47.99 -0.51
CA ASN A 12 -7.49 48.62 -1.69
C ASN A 12 -7.03 47.94 -2.99
N GLY A 13 -7.78 48.18 -4.07
CA GLY A 13 -7.45 47.71 -5.41
C GLY A 13 -8.05 46.34 -5.76
N SER A 14 -8.15 46.11 -7.06
CA SER A 14 -8.51 44.81 -7.65
C SER A 14 -7.31 44.30 -8.43
N ASN A 15 -7.07 42.99 -8.41
CA ASN A 15 -5.99 42.33 -9.13
C ASN A 15 -4.58 42.46 -8.52
N VAL A 16 -4.44 42.47 -7.19
CA VAL A 16 -3.13 42.54 -6.52
C VAL A 16 -2.53 41.14 -6.37
N THR A 17 -1.37 40.89 -6.96
CA THR A 17 -0.63 39.64 -6.72
C THR A 17 -0.04 39.64 -5.30
N VAL A 18 -0.32 38.58 -4.54
CA VAL A 18 0.32 38.30 -3.25
C VAL A 18 1.02 36.94 -3.32
N ARG A 19 2.27 36.88 -2.88
CA ARG A 19 3.07 35.65 -2.81
C ARG A 19 3.31 35.26 -1.36
N ALA A 20 3.33 33.95 -1.10
CA ALA A 20 3.84 33.39 0.15
C ALA A 20 5.26 32.84 -0.09
N GLY A 21 6.21 33.28 0.71
CA GLY A 21 7.62 32.90 0.62
C GLY A 21 8.17 32.40 1.96
N PHE A 22 9.26 31.64 1.88
CA PHE A 22 10.02 31.17 3.02
C PHE A 22 11.47 31.64 2.87
N GLU A 23 12.04 32.18 3.93
CA GLU A 23 13.45 32.55 4.01
C GLU A 23 14.11 31.72 5.11
N THR A 24 15.08 30.89 4.72
CA THR A 24 15.84 30.08 5.70
C THR A 24 16.92 30.92 6.37
N SER A 25 17.49 30.43 7.47
CA SER A 25 18.63 31.06 8.13
C SER A 25 19.88 31.19 7.25
N SER A 26 19.99 30.43 6.15
CA SER A 26 21.08 30.56 5.16
C SER A 26 20.84 31.69 4.15
N GLY A 27 19.68 32.36 4.20
CA GLY A 27 19.25 33.37 3.23
C GLY A 27 18.59 32.78 1.98
N LEU A 28 18.35 31.47 1.94
CA LEU A 28 17.64 30.83 0.82
C LEU A 28 16.17 31.26 0.82
N LYS A 29 15.73 31.87 -0.28
CA LYS A 29 14.33 32.26 -0.51
C LYS A 29 13.61 31.26 -1.39
N LEU A 30 12.53 30.68 -0.89
CA LEU A 30 11.68 29.72 -1.58
C LEU A 30 10.25 30.27 -1.68
N PHE A 31 9.62 30.16 -2.84
CA PHE A 31 8.21 30.53 -2.99
C PHE A 31 7.31 29.31 -2.81
N ALA A 32 6.29 29.44 -1.96
CA ALA A 32 5.32 28.37 -1.73
C ALA A 32 4.12 28.45 -2.69
N GLY A 33 3.78 29.65 -3.17
CA GLY A 33 2.69 29.88 -4.11
C GLY A 33 2.28 31.35 -4.17
N SER A 34 1.33 31.64 -5.05
CA SER A 34 0.79 33.00 -5.22
C SER A 34 -0.70 32.99 -5.47
N THR A 35 -1.36 34.10 -5.15
CA THR A 35 -2.77 34.34 -5.49
C THR A 35 -2.95 35.78 -5.95
N VAL A 36 -4.14 36.11 -6.42
CA VAL A 36 -4.53 37.49 -6.69
C VAL A 36 -5.63 37.90 -5.71
N ALA A 37 -5.27 38.81 -4.82
CA ALA A 37 -6.14 39.39 -3.81
C ALA A 37 -6.85 40.65 -4.34
N GLU A 38 -8.01 40.94 -3.77
CA GLU A 38 -8.84 42.10 -4.09
C GLU A 38 -9.41 42.67 -2.78
N SER A 39 -9.65 43.98 -2.73
CA SER A 39 -10.27 44.60 -1.56
C SER A 39 -11.69 44.08 -1.33
N ASN A 40 -12.07 43.86 -0.07
CA ASN A 40 -13.36 43.30 0.35
C ASN A 40 -13.61 41.85 -0.14
N CYS A 41 -12.57 41.12 -0.54
CA CYS A 41 -12.67 39.73 -0.98
C CYS A 41 -11.51 38.89 -0.41
N TRP A 42 -11.83 37.99 0.52
CA TRP A 42 -10.87 36.99 0.98
C TRP A 42 -10.67 35.93 -0.10
N THR A 43 -9.42 35.82 -0.58
CA THR A 43 -9.02 34.83 -1.59
C THR A 43 -8.05 33.84 -0.96
N MET A 44 -8.28 32.55 -1.18
CA MET A 44 -7.37 31.51 -0.70
C MET A 44 -6.10 31.49 -1.54
N LEU A 45 -4.95 31.54 -0.86
CA LEU A 45 -3.62 31.19 -1.39
C LEU A 45 -3.34 29.76 -0.95
N LYS A 46 -3.22 28.82 -1.89
CA LYS A 46 -2.81 27.44 -1.62
C LYS A 46 -1.42 27.21 -2.21
N GLY A 47 -0.54 26.53 -1.47
CA GLY A 47 0.84 26.34 -1.89
C GLY A 47 1.56 25.25 -1.09
N GLY A 48 2.87 25.18 -1.28
CA GLY A 48 3.72 24.25 -0.55
C GLY A 48 5.17 24.30 -1.01
N LEU A 49 6.03 23.60 -0.29
CA LEU A 49 7.45 23.53 -0.61
C LEU A 49 8.07 22.18 -0.30
N THR A 50 9.03 21.82 -1.15
CA THR A 50 10.04 20.80 -0.89
C THR A 50 11.33 21.53 -0.54
N VAL A 51 11.91 21.21 0.61
CA VAL A 51 13.14 21.83 1.11
C VAL A 51 14.13 20.74 1.48
N ASP A 52 15.40 20.97 1.15
CA ASP A 52 16.51 20.05 1.40
C ASP A 52 17.46 20.59 2.51
N GLU A 53 17.01 21.59 3.26
CA GLU A 53 17.69 22.19 4.41
C GLU A 53 16.91 21.96 5.71
N SER A 54 17.63 21.89 6.83
CA SER A 54 17.05 21.84 8.18
C SER A 54 17.45 23.09 8.95
N GLY A 55 16.49 23.76 9.59
CA GLY A 55 16.75 24.97 10.37
C GLY A 55 15.49 25.84 10.52
N PRO A 56 15.59 26.94 11.28
CA PRO A 56 14.53 27.93 11.35
C PRO A 56 14.32 28.58 9.97
N ALA A 57 13.06 28.85 9.64
CA ALA A 57 12.68 29.59 8.44
C ALA A 57 11.56 30.59 8.76
N GLN A 58 11.56 31.73 8.08
CA GLN A 58 10.53 32.75 8.19
C GLN A 58 9.55 32.61 7.03
N LEU A 59 8.27 32.40 7.36
CA LEU A 59 7.18 32.55 6.40
C LEU A 59 6.85 34.05 6.27
N TYR A 60 6.87 34.57 5.05
CA TYR A 60 6.49 35.95 4.75
C TYR A 60 5.49 36.01 3.60
N PHE A 61 4.73 37.11 3.56
CA PHE A 61 3.83 37.43 2.46
C PHE A 61 4.27 38.74 1.84
N GLU A 62 4.29 38.80 0.51
CA GLU A 62 4.76 39.98 -0.21
C GLU A 62 3.88 40.32 -1.42
N SER A 63 3.88 41.60 -1.78
CA SER A 63 3.28 42.12 -3.01
C SER A 63 4.22 43.13 -3.64
N ASN A 64 4.25 43.18 -4.97
CA ASN A 64 4.96 44.24 -5.71
C ASN A 64 4.20 45.58 -5.67
N ASN A 65 2.94 45.60 -5.23
CA ASN A 65 2.20 46.83 -5.03
C ASN A 65 2.42 47.33 -3.60
N THR A 66 3.25 48.35 -3.44
CA THR A 66 3.57 48.93 -2.13
C THR A 66 2.50 49.91 -1.61
N ALA A 67 1.48 50.21 -2.42
CA ALA A 67 0.39 51.11 -2.04
C ALA A 67 -0.79 50.40 -1.34
N VAL A 68 -0.68 49.10 -1.08
CA VAL A 68 -1.72 48.29 -0.43
C VAL A 68 -1.18 47.62 0.82
N GLU A 69 -2.06 47.43 1.79
CA GLU A 69 -1.80 46.58 2.94
C GLU A 69 -2.21 45.15 2.59
N ILE A 70 -1.44 44.16 3.03
CA ILE A 70 -1.77 42.75 2.89
C ILE A 70 -2.39 42.28 4.20
N TRP A 71 -3.63 41.81 4.14
CA TRP A 71 -4.32 41.19 5.27
C TRP A 71 -4.32 39.69 5.08
N ILE A 72 -3.92 38.95 6.11
CA ILE A 72 -3.84 37.49 6.10
C ILE A 72 -4.64 36.91 7.25
N ASP A 73 -5.28 35.76 7.00
CA ASP A 73 -6.04 35.03 8.01
C ASP A 73 -5.93 33.51 7.79
N SER A 74 -6.13 32.74 8.86
CA SER A 74 -6.16 31.27 8.88
C SER A 74 -4.98 30.61 8.16
N VAL A 75 -3.77 31.14 8.40
CA VAL A 75 -2.53 30.58 7.84
C VAL A 75 -2.31 29.17 8.41
N SER A 76 -2.12 28.20 7.51
CA SER A 76 -1.87 26.80 7.84
C SER A 76 -0.67 26.28 7.06
N LEU A 77 0.15 25.47 7.75
CA LEU A 77 1.29 24.80 7.16
C LEU A 77 1.40 23.40 7.79
N GLN A 78 1.31 22.37 6.96
CA GLN A 78 1.34 20.98 7.38
C GLN A 78 2.59 20.31 6.83
N PRO A 79 3.48 19.78 7.70
CA PRO A 79 4.59 18.94 7.27
C PRO A 79 4.11 17.55 6.86
N PHE A 80 4.81 16.97 5.89
CA PHE A 80 4.69 15.60 5.45
C PHE A 80 6.07 14.99 5.19
N THR A 81 6.27 13.77 5.67
CA THR A 81 7.37 12.91 5.22
C THR A 81 7.11 12.43 3.79
N GLU A 82 8.16 12.01 3.08
CA GLU A 82 7.98 11.45 1.73
C GLU A 82 7.10 10.19 1.73
N ASN A 83 7.16 9.40 2.80
CA ASN A 83 6.35 8.18 2.94
C ASN A 83 4.87 8.50 3.13
N GLU A 84 4.53 9.49 3.97
CA GLU A 84 3.15 9.94 4.13
C GLU A 84 2.59 10.49 2.81
N TRP A 85 3.39 11.28 2.08
CA TRP A 85 2.97 11.80 0.79
C TRP A 85 2.72 10.68 -0.23
N LYS A 86 3.65 9.72 -0.34
CA LYS A 86 3.50 8.53 -1.19
C LYS A 86 2.30 7.67 -0.81
N PHE A 87 2.00 7.57 0.49
CA PHE A 87 0.80 6.89 0.99
C PHE A 87 -0.49 7.61 0.54
N HIS A 88 -0.55 8.94 0.64
CA HIS A 88 -1.69 9.74 0.18
C HIS A 88 -1.91 9.62 -1.33
N GLN A 89 -0.82 9.62 -2.12
CA GLN A 89 -0.87 9.37 -3.56
C GLN A 89 -1.46 7.97 -3.85
N HIS A 90 -1.01 6.93 -3.14
CA HIS A 90 -1.51 5.58 -3.32
C HIS A 90 -3.01 5.48 -2.98
N GLN A 91 -3.45 6.05 -1.85
CA GLN A 91 -4.86 6.07 -1.47
C GLN A 91 -5.73 6.77 -2.52
N SER A 92 -5.25 7.89 -3.06
CA SER A 92 -5.96 8.63 -4.11
C SER A 92 -6.06 7.80 -5.39
N ILE A 93 -5.01 7.10 -5.79
CA ILE A 93 -5.04 6.20 -6.96
C ILE A 93 -6.04 5.04 -6.75
N GLU A 94 -6.01 4.38 -5.59
CA GLU A 94 -6.93 3.29 -5.28
C GLU A 94 -8.39 3.76 -5.29
N LYS A 95 -8.66 4.99 -4.84
CA LYS A 95 -10.01 5.55 -4.78
C LYS A 95 -10.51 6.05 -6.14
N GLU A 96 -9.70 6.81 -6.86
CA GLU A 96 -10.12 7.58 -8.03
C GLU A 96 -9.90 6.82 -9.35
N HIS A 97 -9.01 5.82 -9.34
CA HIS A 97 -8.56 5.16 -10.56
C HIS A 97 -8.72 3.65 -10.58
N LYS A 98 -9.17 3.08 -9.46
CA LYS A 98 -9.59 1.68 -9.39
C LYS A 98 -11.03 1.64 -8.91
N LYS A 99 -11.81 0.73 -9.47
CA LYS A 99 -13.15 0.44 -8.98
C LYS A 99 -13.25 -1.04 -8.67
N LYS A 100 -13.89 -1.36 -7.55
CA LYS A 100 -14.27 -2.73 -7.25
C LYS A 100 -15.38 -3.10 -8.22
N VAL A 101 -15.09 -4.06 -9.09
CA VAL A 101 -16.09 -4.65 -9.99
C VAL A 101 -16.53 -5.96 -9.37
N ARG A 102 -17.84 -6.16 -9.26
CA ARG A 102 -18.44 -7.45 -8.93
C ARG A 102 -18.94 -8.06 -10.24
N ILE A 103 -18.44 -9.24 -10.57
CA ILE A 103 -18.89 -9.99 -11.74
C ILE A 103 -19.73 -11.15 -11.21
N GLN A 104 -20.96 -11.28 -11.68
CA GLN A 104 -21.81 -12.44 -11.44
C GLN A 104 -21.84 -13.29 -12.71
N VAL A 105 -21.48 -14.56 -12.61
CA VAL A 105 -21.54 -15.51 -13.73
C VAL A 105 -22.79 -16.37 -13.55
N VAL A 106 -23.57 -16.49 -14.61
CA VAL A 106 -24.81 -17.28 -14.66
C VAL A 106 -24.83 -18.16 -15.91
N ASP A 107 -25.59 -19.26 -15.88
CA ASP A 107 -25.84 -20.10 -17.05
C ASP A 107 -26.91 -19.49 -17.99
N SER A 108 -27.25 -20.24 -19.05
CA SER A 108 -28.30 -19.87 -20.01
C SER A 108 -29.70 -19.72 -19.39
N GLN A 109 -29.92 -20.25 -18.20
CA GLN A 109 -31.16 -20.21 -17.44
C GLN A 109 -31.13 -19.12 -16.36
N GLY A 110 -30.04 -18.34 -16.27
CA GLY A 110 -29.85 -17.27 -15.29
C GLY A 110 -29.46 -17.77 -13.90
N GLN A 111 -29.10 -19.05 -13.74
CA GLN A 111 -28.66 -19.60 -12.46
C GLN A 111 -27.18 -19.31 -12.22
N PRO A 112 -26.77 -18.87 -11.00
CA PRO A 112 -25.39 -18.57 -10.70
C PRO A 112 -24.45 -19.78 -10.86
N LEU A 113 -23.34 -19.56 -11.57
CA LEU A 113 -22.31 -20.58 -11.78
C LEU A 113 -21.19 -20.40 -10.76
N ALA A 114 -21.15 -21.30 -9.78
CA ALA A 114 -20.08 -21.38 -8.80
C ALA A 114 -18.81 -22.00 -9.39
N ASN A 115 -17.65 -21.71 -8.78
CA ASN A 115 -16.34 -22.26 -9.16
C ASN A 115 -15.90 -22.01 -10.61
N THR A 116 -16.55 -21.07 -11.30
CA THR A 116 -16.20 -20.70 -12.67
C THR A 116 -14.95 -19.84 -12.66
N THR A 117 -13.95 -20.23 -13.44
CA THR A 117 -12.74 -19.43 -13.62
C THR A 117 -13.06 -18.24 -14.50
N ILE A 118 -12.88 -17.04 -13.98
CA ILE A 118 -13.01 -15.79 -14.72
C ILE A 118 -11.60 -15.22 -14.95
N SER A 119 -11.30 -14.94 -16.21
CA SER A 119 -10.14 -14.15 -16.60
C SER A 119 -10.62 -12.74 -16.95
N VAL A 120 -10.10 -11.73 -16.26
CA VAL A 120 -10.32 -10.33 -16.63
C VAL A 120 -9.03 -9.75 -17.18
N GLN A 121 -9.10 -9.34 -18.44
CA GLN A 121 -8.02 -8.62 -19.10
C GLN A 121 -8.45 -7.18 -19.34
N LEU A 122 -7.67 -6.22 -18.83
CA LEU A 122 -7.84 -4.82 -19.19
C LEU A 122 -7.49 -4.64 -20.67
N LYS A 123 -8.50 -4.47 -21.53
CA LYS A 123 -8.29 -4.29 -22.98
C LYS A 123 -7.79 -2.90 -23.34
N ARG A 124 -8.29 -1.87 -22.66
CA ARG A 124 -7.91 -0.47 -22.88
C ARG A 124 -7.99 0.30 -21.56
N PRO A 125 -6.88 0.91 -21.09
CA PRO A 125 -6.93 1.81 -19.94
C PRO A 125 -7.82 3.02 -20.24
N SER A 126 -8.61 3.46 -19.26
CA SER A 126 -9.49 4.63 -19.42
C SER A 126 -8.78 5.97 -19.27
N PHE A 127 -7.60 6.00 -18.63
CA PHE A 127 -6.81 7.21 -18.43
C PHE A 127 -5.88 7.45 -19.64
N PRO A 128 -6.06 8.53 -20.42
CA PRO A 128 -5.16 8.93 -21.49
C PRO A 128 -3.73 9.13 -20.99
N PHE A 129 -2.80 8.35 -21.54
CA PHE A 129 -1.37 8.47 -21.30
C PHE A 129 -0.63 8.27 -22.62
N GLY A 130 0.32 9.14 -22.92
CA GLY A 130 0.90 9.27 -24.24
C GLY A 130 2.28 9.87 -24.31
N SER A 131 2.88 9.82 -25.48
CA SER A 131 4.10 10.53 -25.87
C SER A 131 3.81 11.34 -27.12
N ALA A 132 4.39 12.54 -27.23
CA ALA A 132 4.45 13.30 -28.47
C ALA A 132 5.18 12.50 -29.57
N ILE A 133 4.82 12.77 -30.82
CA ILE A 133 5.47 12.23 -32.02
C ILE A 133 5.72 13.35 -33.03
N ASN A 134 6.60 13.10 -34.00
CA ASN A 134 6.86 14.01 -35.10
C ASN A 134 6.96 13.21 -36.42
N TYR A 135 7.13 13.91 -37.54
CA TYR A 135 7.12 13.34 -38.88
C TYR A 135 8.16 12.21 -39.10
N ASN A 136 9.24 12.14 -38.30
CA ASN A 136 10.24 11.08 -38.44
C ASN A 136 9.67 9.68 -38.21
N ILE A 137 8.57 9.55 -37.46
CA ILE A 137 7.90 8.27 -37.27
C ILE A 137 7.33 7.69 -38.56
N LEU A 138 7.02 8.53 -39.56
CA LEU A 138 6.40 8.08 -40.81
C LEU A 138 7.33 7.19 -41.64
N THR A 139 8.64 7.39 -41.53
CA THR A 139 9.65 6.65 -42.31
C THR A 139 10.54 5.74 -41.45
N ASN A 140 10.49 5.86 -40.12
CA ASN A 140 11.32 5.06 -39.21
C ASN A 140 10.50 3.94 -38.55
N THR A 141 10.65 2.72 -39.08
CA THR A 141 9.98 1.51 -38.56
C THR A 141 10.32 1.21 -37.11
N ALA A 142 11.56 1.46 -36.67
CA ALA A 142 11.94 1.24 -35.27
C ALA A 142 11.22 2.22 -34.34
N TYR A 143 11.02 3.46 -34.75
CA TYR A 143 10.21 4.43 -34.01
C TYR A 143 8.74 4.03 -33.95
N GLN A 144 8.17 3.56 -35.06
CA GLN A 144 6.80 3.04 -35.11
C GLN A 144 6.63 1.87 -34.14
N ASN A 145 7.54 0.89 -34.16
CA ASN A 145 7.51 -0.27 -33.28
C ASN A 145 7.69 0.13 -31.80
N TRP A 146 8.61 1.06 -31.52
CA TRP A 146 8.86 1.55 -30.18
C TRP A 146 7.63 2.23 -29.57
N LEU A 147 6.90 3.04 -30.35
CA LEU A 147 5.68 3.69 -29.90
C LEU A 147 4.54 2.69 -29.71
N THR A 148 4.32 1.82 -30.71
CA THR A 148 3.14 0.94 -30.78
C THR A 148 3.25 -0.32 -29.91
N SER A 149 4.46 -0.69 -29.50
CA SER A 149 4.68 -1.75 -28.50
C SER A 149 4.27 -1.33 -27.08
N ARG A 150 4.19 -0.02 -26.81
CA ARG A 150 3.74 0.53 -25.52
C ARG A 150 2.24 0.77 -25.50
N PRO A 151 1.58 0.64 -24.33
CA PRO A 151 0.16 0.91 -24.18
C PRO A 151 -0.17 2.42 -24.13
N PHE A 152 0.46 3.21 -25.00
CA PHE A 152 0.10 4.60 -25.22
C PHE A 152 -1.27 4.68 -25.91
N THR A 153 -2.09 5.62 -25.45
CA THR A 153 -3.49 5.76 -25.88
C THR A 153 -3.78 7.10 -26.53
N VAL A 154 -2.89 8.07 -26.33
CA VAL A 154 -2.99 9.43 -26.84
C VAL A 154 -1.61 9.90 -27.31
N THR A 155 -1.57 10.86 -28.23
CA THR A 155 -0.36 11.56 -28.66
C THR A 155 -0.69 13.01 -29.03
N THR A 156 0.34 13.79 -29.30
CA THR A 156 0.30 15.13 -29.87
C THR A 156 1.43 15.24 -30.90
N PHE A 157 1.28 16.13 -31.89
CA PHE A 157 2.31 16.33 -32.92
C PHE A 157 3.21 17.50 -32.52
N GLU A 158 4.53 17.28 -32.54
CA GLU A 158 5.52 18.23 -32.02
C GLU A 158 5.43 19.59 -32.76
N ASN A 159 5.27 19.56 -34.09
CA ASN A 159 5.28 20.76 -34.93
C ASN A 159 4.27 20.75 -36.09
N GLU A 160 3.79 19.59 -36.49
CA GLU A 160 3.15 19.35 -37.80
C GLU A 160 1.75 19.95 -37.93
N MET A 161 1.16 20.41 -36.82
CA MET A 161 -0.10 21.16 -36.79
C MET A 161 0.09 22.65 -36.51
N LYS A 162 1.28 23.13 -36.11
CA LYS A 162 1.54 24.53 -35.78
C LYS A 162 1.45 25.43 -37.03
N TRP A 163 1.10 26.71 -36.83
CA TRP A 163 0.77 27.61 -37.95
C TRP A 163 1.98 27.85 -38.86
N TYR A 164 3.16 28.09 -38.29
CA TYR A 164 4.39 28.26 -39.07
C TYR A 164 4.77 27.04 -39.92
N THR A 165 4.34 25.83 -39.53
CA THR A 165 4.60 24.61 -40.30
C THR A 165 3.63 24.48 -41.47
N THR A 166 2.36 24.79 -41.24
CA THR A 166 1.25 24.48 -42.15
C THR A 166 0.88 25.63 -43.09
N GLU A 167 1.41 26.84 -42.87
CA GLU A 167 1.23 28.00 -43.75
C GLU A 167 2.48 28.89 -43.75
N LYS A 168 3.59 28.37 -44.29
CA LYS A 168 4.89 29.08 -44.34
C LYS A 168 4.83 30.40 -45.13
N SER A 169 4.01 30.43 -46.18
CA SER A 169 3.68 31.63 -46.96
C SER A 169 2.16 31.80 -47.04
N GLN A 170 1.70 33.05 -47.08
CA GLN A 170 0.27 33.39 -47.02
C GLN A 170 -0.54 32.63 -48.08
N GLY A 171 -1.56 31.90 -47.65
CA GLY A 171 -2.47 31.16 -48.52
C GLY A 171 -1.93 29.85 -49.08
N ASN A 172 -0.66 29.50 -48.83
CA ASN A 172 -0.08 28.22 -49.23
C ASN A 172 -0.14 27.21 -48.08
N LEU A 173 -1.26 26.50 -48.00
CA LEU A 173 -1.54 25.54 -46.93
C LEU A 173 -0.93 24.17 -47.24
N ASP A 174 -0.11 23.65 -46.33
CA ASP A 174 0.46 22.30 -46.38
C ASP A 174 0.15 21.53 -45.09
N TYR A 175 -0.78 20.58 -45.18
CA TYR A 175 -1.14 19.67 -44.09
C TYR A 175 -0.64 18.24 -44.31
N SER A 176 0.18 18.00 -45.34
CA SER A 176 0.57 16.64 -45.76
C SER A 176 1.19 15.81 -44.63
N ALA A 177 2.08 16.41 -43.84
CA ALA A 177 2.72 15.75 -42.71
C ALA A 177 1.73 15.45 -41.56
N SER A 178 0.85 16.40 -41.20
CA SER A 178 -0.15 16.18 -40.15
C SER A 178 -1.24 15.20 -40.57
N ASP A 179 -1.64 15.19 -41.84
CA ASP A 179 -2.56 14.20 -42.40
C ASP A 179 -1.96 12.79 -42.32
N ALA A 180 -0.69 12.63 -42.71
CA ALA A 180 0.00 11.35 -42.66
C ALA A 180 0.17 10.83 -41.22
N LEU A 181 0.54 11.71 -40.28
CA LEU A 181 0.63 11.36 -38.86
C LEU A 181 -0.73 10.96 -38.29
N LEU A 182 -1.80 11.69 -38.63
CA LEU A 182 -3.16 11.37 -38.20
C LEU A 182 -3.62 10.01 -38.74
N GLN A 183 -3.25 9.69 -39.99
CA GLN A 183 -3.53 8.39 -40.56
C GLN A 183 -2.76 7.28 -39.83
N PHE A 184 -1.47 7.50 -39.51
CA PHE A 184 -0.66 6.57 -38.73
C PHE A 184 -1.29 6.31 -37.34
N THR A 185 -1.61 7.36 -36.58
CA THR A 185 -2.17 7.22 -35.23
C THR A 185 -3.54 6.53 -35.25
N LYS A 186 -4.38 6.83 -36.24
CA LYS A 186 -5.68 6.16 -36.45
C LYS A 186 -5.54 4.66 -36.71
N ARG A 187 -4.56 4.24 -37.52
CA ARG A 187 -4.26 2.81 -37.77
C ARG A 187 -3.88 2.08 -36.48
N HIS A 188 -3.16 2.76 -35.58
CA HIS A 188 -2.71 2.21 -34.31
C HIS A 188 -3.65 2.50 -33.11
N ARG A 189 -4.82 3.11 -33.35
CA ARG A 189 -5.82 3.46 -32.33
C ARG A 189 -5.26 4.35 -31.21
N ILE A 190 -4.38 5.28 -31.58
CA ILE A 190 -3.84 6.32 -30.70
C ILE A 190 -4.60 7.61 -30.99
N ASP A 191 -5.26 8.16 -29.97
CA ASP A 191 -6.02 9.41 -30.11
C ASP A 191 -5.08 10.62 -30.19
N VAL A 192 -5.49 11.70 -30.86
CA VAL A 192 -4.63 12.87 -31.08
C VAL A 192 -5.19 14.10 -30.38
N ARG A 193 -4.36 14.78 -29.58
CA ARG A 193 -4.59 16.18 -29.17
C ARG A 193 -4.04 17.08 -30.26
N ALA A 194 -4.85 18.01 -30.75
CA ALA A 194 -4.42 18.96 -31.77
C ALA A 194 -3.69 20.14 -31.15
N HIS A 195 -2.38 20.21 -31.41
CA HIS A 195 -1.49 21.22 -30.87
C HIS A 195 -0.73 21.93 -32.01
N ASN A 196 -0.96 23.21 -32.27
CA ASN A 196 -2.00 24.08 -31.74
C ASN A 196 -2.63 24.92 -32.87
N VAL A 197 -3.78 25.54 -32.60
CA VAL A 197 -4.44 26.43 -33.58
C VAL A 197 -3.66 27.74 -33.68
N PHE A 198 -3.44 28.38 -32.53
CA PHE A 198 -2.65 29.59 -32.36
C PHE A 198 -1.64 29.40 -31.22
N TRP A 199 -0.44 29.92 -31.41
CA TRP A 199 0.55 30.12 -30.36
C TRP A 199 0.68 31.64 -30.17
N ASP A 200 0.62 32.16 -28.95
CA ASP A 200 0.61 33.62 -28.72
C ASP A 200 2.01 34.23 -28.62
N ASP A 201 3.07 33.42 -28.58
CA ASP A 201 4.45 33.91 -28.61
C ASP A 201 4.78 34.52 -30.01
N PRO A 202 5.23 35.78 -30.08
CA PRO A 202 5.59 36.44 -31.33
C PRO A 202 6.70 35.74 -32.12
N ASN A 203 7.58 34.98 -31.45
CA ASN A 203 8.70 34.28 -32.09
C ASN A 203 8.26 33.08 -32.94
N TYR A 204 7.05 32.56 -32.69
CA TYR A 204 6.52 31.39 -33.38
C TYR A 204 5.37 31.73 -34.33
N GLN A 205 5.29 32.99 -34.78
CA GLN A 205 4.35 33.39 -35.84
C GLN A 205 4.97 33.17 -37.24
N PRO A 206 4.17 32.78 -38.25
CA PRO A 206 4.59 32.88 -39.64
C PRO A 206 5.07 34.31 -39.97
N ASN A 207 6.26 34.43 -40.56
CA ASN A 207 6.90 35.73 -40.82
C ASN A 207 6.02 36.71 -41.63
N TRP A 208 5.17 36.20 -42.52
CA TRP A 208 4.28 37.01 -43.36
C TRP A 208 3.15 37.70 -42.57
N LEU A 209 2.87 37.29 -41.32
CA LEU A 209 1.89 37.97 -40.45
C LEU A 209 2.40 39.35 -39.98
N ASN A 210 3.71 39.54 -39.89
CA ASN A 210 4.30 40.72 -39.27
C ASN A 210 3.96 42.03 -40.00
N SER A 211 3.80 41.99 -41.33
CA SER A 211 3.46 43.14 -42.17
C SER A 211 1.96 43.42 -42.29
N LEU A 212 1.09 42.56 -41.73
CA LEU A 212 -0.35 42.72 -41.86
C LEU A 212 -0.90 43.82 -40.95
N SER A 213 -1.83 44.60 -41.50
CA SER A 213 -2.69 45.48 -40.70
C SER A 213 -3.60 44.68 -39.75
N ARG A 214 -4.15 45.32 -38.72
CA ARG A 214 -5.07 44.71 -37.75
C ARG A 214 -6.20 43.92 -38.43
N ASN A 215 -6.86 44.50 -39.44
CA ASN A 215 -7.99 43.86 -40.14
C ASN A 215 -7.53 42.66 -40.99
N GLN A 216 -6.39 42.77 -41.66
CA GLN A 216 -5.82 41.67 -42.43
C GLN A 216 -5.39 40.51 -41.52
N LEU A 217 -4.80 40.82 -40.36
CA LEU A 217 -4.43 39.82 -39.36
C LEU A 217 -5.66 39.15 -38.75
N ALA A 218 -6.72 39.91 -38.44
CA ALA A 218 -7.99 39.36 -37.96
C ALA A 218 -8.62 38.39 -38.99
N LEU A 219 -8.53 38.72 -40.28
CA LEU A 219 -8.98 37.82 -41.34
C LEU A 219 -8.08 36.58 -41.47
N ALA A 220 -6.76 36.75 -41.33
CA ALA A 220 -5.80 35.65 -41.36
C ALA A 220 -6.03 34.67 -40.20
N THR A 221 -6.26 35.16 -38.97
CA THR A 221 -6.57 34.29 -37.82
C THR A 221 -7.89 33.55 -38.02
N TYR A 222 -8.94 34.21 -38.52
CA TYR A 222 -10.19 33.52 -38.86
C TYR A 222 -9.99 32.40 -39.90
N ARG A 223 -9.24 32.67 -40.98
CA ARG A 223 -8.91 31.68 -42.02
C ARG A 223 -8.11 30.52 -41.45
N ARG A 224 -7.10 30.80 -40.62
CA ARG A 224 -6.29 29.80 -39.93
C ARG A 224 -7.15 28.86 -39.09
N LEU A 225 -7.97 29.42 -38.20
CA LEU A 225 -8.84 28.64 -37.32
C LEU A 225 -9.76 27.74 -38.15
N ARG A 226 -10.43 28.30 -39.16
CA ARG A 226 -11.33 27.50 -40.01
C ARG A 226 -10.59 26.42 -40.78
N SER A 227 -9.43 26.73 -41.37
CA SER A 227 -8.64 25.78 -42.14
C SER A 227 -8.29 24.53 -41.32
N ILE A 228 -7.69 24.73 -40.15
CA ILE A 228 -7.23 23.60 -39.33
C ILE A 228 -8.38 22.89 -38.63
N MET A 229 -9.33 23.62 -38.03
CA MET A 229 -10.39 23.00 -37.23
C MET A 229 -11.42 22.29 -38.11
N MET A 230 -11.81 22.85 -39.26
CA MET A 230 -12.73 22.16 -40.17
C MET A 230 -12.11 20.89 -40.76
N ARG A 231 -10.79 20.86 -40.94
CA ARG A 231 -10.08 19.70 -41.48
C ARG A 231 -10.05 18.53 -40.49
N TYR A 232 -9.77 18.79 -39.22
CA TYR A 232 -9.54 17.73 -38.23
C TYR A 232 -10.70 17.54 -37.23
N LYS A 233 -11.78 18.29 -37.33
CA LYS A 233 -13.01 18.08 -36.55
C LYS A 233 -13.45 16.61 -36.62
N GLY A 234 -13.75 16.04 -35.45
CA GLY A 234 -14.14 14.63 -35.32
C GLY A 234 -13.00 13.62 -35.45
N GLN A 235 -11.75 14.08 -35.61
CA GLN A 235 -10.55 13.22 -35.70
C GLN A 235 -9.56 13.44 -34.56
N VAL A 236 -9.79 14.45 -33.71
CA VAL A 236 -8.95 14.82 -32.57
C VAL A 236 -9.80 14.87 -31.30
N ILE A 237 -9.18 14.64 -30.14
CA ILE A 237 -9.89 14.57 -28.84
C ILE A 237 -9.80 15.85 -28.01
N ALA A 238 -8.96 16.79 -28.43
CA ALA A 238 -8.76 18.08 -27.78
C ALA A 238 -8.17 19.08 -28.79
N TRP A 239 -8.51 20.36 -28.63
CA TRP A 239 -7.90 21.47 -29.35
C TRP A 239 -7.15 22.39 -28.39
N ASP A 240 -5.83 22.51 -28.52
CA ASP A 240 -5.11 23.62 -27.91
C ASP A 240 -5.35 24.87 -28.78
N VAL A 241 -6.34 25.68 -28.39
CA VAL A 241 -6.83 26.80 -29.24
C VAL A 241 -5.84 27.95 -29.22
N VAL A 242 -5.38 28.33 -28.03
CA VAL A 242 -4.36 29.36 -27.85
C VAL A 242 -3.33 28.85 -26.84
N ASN A 243 -2.08 28.72 -27.30
CA ASN A 243 -0.92 28.41 -26.49
C ASN A 243 -0.35 29.70 -25.87
N GLU A 244 -0.05 29.68 -24.58
CA GLU A 244 0.80 30.64 -23.86
C GLU A 244 0.28 32.09 -23.76
N ASN A 245 -1.04 32.28 -23.75
CA ASN A 245 -1.67 33.61 -23.71
C ASN A 245 -1.88 34.20 -22.30
N LEU A 246 -1.18 33.68 -21.29
CA LEU A 246 -0.88 34.39 -20.04
C LEU A 246 0.49 35.06 -20.10
N HIS A 247 1.50 34.38 -20.67
CA HIS A 247 2.85 34.93 -20.84
C HIS A 247 2.95 35.93 -21.97
N PHE A 248 2.20 35.69 -23.04
CA PHE A 248 2.15 36.54 -24.21
C PHE A 248 0.74 37.12 -24.42
N ASP A 249 0.68 38.14 -25.27
CA ASP A 249 -0.53 38.89 -25.60
C ASP A 249 -0.51 39.37 -27.07
N TYR A 250 0.13 38.61 -27.97
CA TYR A 250 0.37 39.01 -29.35
C TYR A 250 -0.95 39.29 -30.08
N PHE A 251 -1.91 38.37 -30.00
CA PHE A 251 -3.21 38.55 -30.64
C PHE A 251 -4.05 39.63 -29.94
N GLU A 252 -3.96 39.75 -28.62
CA GLU A 252 -4.64 40.81 -27.86
C GLU A 252 -4.20 42.21 -28.28
N ARG A 253 -2.90 42.38 -28.57
CA ARG A 253 -2.34 43.66 -29.05
C ARG A 253 -2.59 43.91 -30.53
N ARG A 254 -2.39 42.89 -31.37
CA ARG A 254 -2.37 43.06 -32.84
C ARG A 254 -3.75 42.90 -33.49
N VAL A 255 -4.65 42.10 -32.91
CA VAL A 255 -5.99 41.83 -33.44
C VAL A 255 -7.05 42.60 -32.67
N SER A 256 -7.21 42.31 -31.38
CA SER A 256 -8.23 42.92 -30.52
C SER A 256 -7.97 42.57 -29.06
N ARG A 257 -8.23 43.47 -28.12
CA ARG A 257 -8.13 43.18 -26.67
C ARG A 257 -8.97 41.97 -26.22
N ASN A 258 -9.97 41.59 -27.00
CA ASN A 258 -10.82 40.42 -26.76
C ASN A 258 -10.48 39.20 -27.65
N ALA A 259 -9.29 39.15 -28.27
CA ALA A 259 -8.89 38.12 -29.23
C ALA A 259 -9.11 36.69 -28.71
N SER A 260 -8.67 36.38 -27.49
CA SER A 260 -8.94 35.08 -26.87
C SER A 260 -10.44 34.76 -26.83
N GLY A 261 -11.30 35.66 -26.35
CA GLY A 261 -12.76 35.44 -26.34
C GLY A 261 -13.33 35.18 -27.75
N ILE A 262 -12.83 35.89 -28.76
CA ILE A 262 -13.22 35.72 -30.17
C ILE A 262 -12.80 34.34 -30.69
N PHE A 263 -11.56 33.91 -30.44
CA PHE A 263 -11.02 32.66 -30.97
C PHE A 263 -11.72 31.44 -30.38
N TYR A 264 -12.02 31.44 -29.09
CA TYR A 264 -12.78 30.34 -28.48
C TYR A 264 -14.24 30.31 -28.96
N ARG A 265 -14.84 31.47 -29.22
CA ARG A 265 -16.17 31.53 -29.85
C ARG A 265 -16.15 30.88 -31.23
N TRP A 266 -15.21 31.28 -32.08
CA TRP A 266 -15.04 30.70 -33.42
C TRP A 266 -14.69 29.21 -33.37
N GLY A 267 -13.86 28.80 -32.41
CA GLY A 267 -13.52 27.40 -32.21
C GLY A 267 -14.74 26.56 -31.84
N ASN A 268 -15.60 27.07 -30.94
CA ASN A 268 -16.84 26.40 -30.57
C ASN A 268 -17.85 26.38 -31.72
N GLU A 269 -17.91 27.43 -32.54
CA GLU A 269 -18.72 27.44 -33.77
C GLU A 269 -18.22 26.39 -34.78
N ALA A 270 -16.89 26.23 -34.91
CA ALA A 270 -16.29 25.23 -35.81
C ALA A 270 -16.49 23.80 -35.30
N ASP A 271 -16.23 23.53 -34.02
CA ASP A 271 -16.33 22.21 -33.39
C ASP A 271 -16.94 22.29 -31.98
N GLN A 272 -18.23 21.99 -31.89
CA GLN A 272 -18.99 21.95 -30.62
C GLN A 272 -18.77 20.65 -29.82
N THR A 273 -18.12 19.65 -30.42
CA THR A 273 -18.05 18.30 -29.84
C THR A 273 -16.78 18.08 -29.05
N THR A 274 -15.66 18.60 -29.56
CA THR A 274 -14.31 18.44 -29.01
C THR A 274 -13.98 19.56 -28.02
N PRO A 275 -13.44 19.25 -26.82
CA PRO A 275 -13.09 20.28 -25.85
C PRO A 275 -11.97 21.22 -26.32
N LEU A 276 -12.13 22.51 -26.01
CA LEU A 276 -11.19 23.59 -26.33
C LEU A 276 -10.33 23.95 -25.11
N PHE A 277 -9.03 23.76 -25.24
CA PHE A 277 -8.04 23.95 -24.19
C PHE A 277 -7.32 25.30 -24.35
N MET A 278 -7.12 25.97 -23.22
CA MET A 278 -6.02 26.92 -23.04
C MET A 278 -4.81 26.10 -22.60
N ASN A 279 -3.63 26.39 -23.11
CA ASN A 279 -2.42 25.61 -22.79
C ASN A 279 -1.31 26.57 -22.39
N GLU A 280 -0.63 26.30 -21.27
CA GLU A 280 0.31 27.25 -20.66
C GLU A 280 1.41 26.54 -19.86
N PHE A 281 2.61 27.11 -19.87
CA PHE A 281 3.75 26.61 -19.11
C PHE A 281 3.88 27.29 -17.73
N ASN A 282 4.78 26.75 -16.89
CA ASN A 282 5.12 27.22 -15.55
C ASN A 282 3.99 27.27 -14.51
N THR A 283 2.76 26.95 -14.89
CA THR A 283 1.58 26.99 -14.01
C THR A 283 1.70 26.02 -12.82
N ILE A 284 2.30 24.84 -13.03
CA ILE A 284 2.48 23.79 -12.01
C ILE A 284 3.96 23.53 -11.68
N GLU A 285 4.87 24.09 -12.48
CA GLU A 285 6.31 23.82 -12.45
C GLU A 285 7.07 24.81 -11.58
N SER A 286 6.64 26.08 -11.56
CA SER A 286 7.34 27.18 -10.89
C SER A 286 6.41 28.01 -10.01
N SER A 287 6.57 27.91 -8.70
CA SER A 287 5.82 28.71 -7.72
C SER A 287 6.19 30.19 -7.72
N GLY A 288 7.35 30.53 -8.28
CA GLY A 288 7.83 31.91 -8.42
C GLY A 288 7.24 32.64 -9.64
N ASP A 289 6.66 31.91 -10.60
CA ASP A 289 6.05 32.50 -11.77
C ASP A 289 4.65 33.03 -11.44
N THR A 290 4.55 34.35 -11.33
CA THR A 290 3.26 35.01 -11.04
C THR A 290 2.47 35.34 -12.30
N THR A 291 3.05 35.19 -13.49
CA THR A 291 2.38 35.47 -14.77
C THR A 291 1.36 34.41 -15.09
N SER A 292 1.77 33.14 -14.97
CA SER A 292 0.97 31.95 -15.22
C SER A 292 0.40 31.31 -13.96
N SER A 293 0.29 32.06 -12.85
CA SER A 293 -0.23 31.50 -11.61
C SER A 293 -1.62 30.85 -11.80
N PRO A 294 -1.95 29.78 -11.07
CA PRO A 294 -3.23 29.07 -11.19
C PRO A 294 -4.45 30.00 -11.14
N TRP A 295 -4.37 31.07 -10.35
CA TRP A 295 -5.43 32.05 -10.26
C TRP A 295 -5.56 32.94 -11.52
N ARG A 296 -4.44 33.42 -12.09
CA ARG A 296 -4.46 34.19 -13.34
C ARG A 296 -4.96 33.34 -14.50
N TYR A 297 -4.60 32.06 -14.52
CA TYR A 297 -5.14 31.08 -15.45
C TYR A 297 -6.67 31.02 -15.37
N ILE A 298 -7.23 30.79 -14.18
CA ILE A 298 -8.68 30.74 -13.96
C ILE A 298 -9.35 32.07 -14.33
N LYS A 299 -8.70 33.20 -14.03
CA LYS A 299 -9.20 34.54 -14.38
C LYS A 299 -9.31 34.71 -15.90
N LYS A 300 -8.29 34.31 -16.67
CA LYS A 300 -8.32 34.34 -18.15
C LYS A 300 -9.40 33.42 -18.70
N LEU A 301 -9.55 32.21 -18.17
CA LEU A 301 -10.65 31.32 -18.54
C LEU A 301 -12.04 31.94 -18.28
N ARG A 302 -12.23 32.59 -17.13
CA ARG A 302 -13.48 33.29 -16.80
C ARG A 302 -13.74 34.45 -17.76
N GLN A 303 -12.70 35.19 -18.17
CA GLN A 303 -12.83 36.26 -19.17
C GLN A 303 -13.26 35.70 -20.53
N ILE A 304 -12.65 34.61 -20.98
CA ILE A 304 -13.03 33.91 -22.22
C ILE A 304 -14.50 33.47 -22.17
N LYS A 305 -14.93 32.82 -21.08
CA LYS A 305 -16.32 32.38 -20.91
C LYS A 305 -17.34 33.52 -20.85
N LYS A 306 -16.97 34.68 -20.31
CA LYS A 306 -17.84 35.87 -20.21
C LYS A 306 -18.00 36.63 -21.53
N PHE A 307 -17.19 36.32 -22.55
CA PHE A 307 -17.18 37.09 -23.79
C PHE A 307 -18.51 37.04 -24.57
N SER A 308 -19.27 35.95 -24.51
CA SER A 308 -20.58 35.85 -25.18
C SER A 308 -21.49 34.81 -24.51
N SER A 309 -22.79 35.10 -24.45
CA SER A 309 -23.82 34.18 -23.92
C SER A 309 -23.90 32.85 -24.65
N ASN A 310 -23.56 32.81 -25.95
CA ASN A 310 -23.51 31.59 -26.77
C ASN A 310 -22.35 30.65 -26.37
N ILE A 311 -21.46 31.06 -25.47
CA ILE A 311 -20.26 30.32 -25.04
C ILE A 311 -20.49 29.61 -23.69
N ILE A 312 -21.62 29.83 -23.02
CA ILE A 312 -21.87 29.29 -21.65
C ILE A 312 -21.78 27.75 -21.61
N ASN A 313 -22.17 27.06 -22.68
CA ASN A 313 -22.13 25.59 -22.79
C ASN A 313 -20.88 25.04 -23.52
N MET A 314 -19.88 25.90 -23.80
CA MET A 314 -18.65 25.49 -24.48
C MET A 314 -17.87 24.47 -23.63
N LYS A 315 -17.52 23.34 -24.25
CA LYS A 315 -16.64 22.35 -23.62
C LYS A 315 -15.22 22.90 -23.59
N MET A 316 -14.76 23.27 -22.41
CA MET A 316 -13.40 23.77 -22.21
C MET A 316 -12.54 22.76 -21.45
N GLY A 317 -11.22 22.90 -21.57
CA GLY A 317 -10.24 22.19 -20.79
C GLY A 317 -9.11 23.10 -20.31
N ILE A 318 -8.36 22.61 -19.32
CA ILE A 318 -7.15 23.23 -18.78
C ILE A 318 -5.96 22.41 -19.25
N GLY A 319 -5.11 22.99 -20.07
CA GLY A 319 -3.81 22.44 -20.46
C GLY A 319 -2.72 23.13 -19.65
N VAL A 320 -1.91 22.32 -18.97
CA VAL A 320 -0.66 22.76 -18.33
C VAL A 320 0.48 21.98 -18.96
N GLU A 321 1.49 22.66 -19.50
CA GLU A 321 2.52 22.01 -20.31
C GLU A 321 3.32 21.00 -19.49
N GLY A 322 3.84 21.40 -18.32
CA GLY A 322 4.59 20.50 -17.45
C GLY A 322 6.06 20.43 -17.83
N HIS A 323 6.65 21.56 -18.20
CA HIS A 323 8.06 21.70 -18.57
C HIS A 323 8.94 21.93 -17.34
N PHE A 324 9.24 20.86 -16.59
CA PHE A 324 9.99 20.97 -15.33
C PHE A 324 11.48 21.24 -15.57
N SER A 325 12.05 22.11 -14.74
CA SER A 325 13.48 22.47 -14.78
C SER A 325 14.39 21.35 -14.25
N ALA A 326 15.71 21.57 -14.30
CA ALA A 326 16.71 20.64 -13.78
C ALA A 326 16.75 20.57 -12.24
N ASN A 327 16.00 21.44 -11.55
CA ASN A 327 15.90 21.48 -10.09
C ASN A 327 14.89 20.48 -9.56
N LYS A 328 15.00 20.13 -8.27
CA LYS A 328 14.05 19.24 -7.60
C LYS A 328 12.62 19.79 -7.73
N PRO A 329 11.65 19.01 -8.23
CA PRO A 329 10.29 19.47 -8.40
C PRO A 329 9.63 19.73 -7.05
N ASN A 330 8.91 20.84 -6.96
CA ASN A 330 8.12 21.18 -5.78
C ASN A 330 6.74 20.47 -5.86
N ILE A 331 6.74 19.19 -5.48
CA ILE A 331 5.55 18.32 -5.51
C ILE A 331 4.36 18.90 -4.72
N PRO A 332 4.54 19.46 -3.49
CA PRO A 332 3.44 20.14 -2.79
C PRO A 332 2.87 21.36 -3.53
N TYR A 333 3.70 22.17 -4.19
CA TYR A 333 3.21 23.26 -5.04
C TYR A 333 2.42 22.72 -6.23
N MET A 334 2.94 21.70 -6.92
CA MET A 334 2.24 21.05 -8.04
C MET A 334 0.84 20.58 -7.62
N ARG A 335 0.71 19.91 -6.46
CA ARG A 335 -0.60 19.54 -5.86
C ARG A 335 -1.51 20.76 -5.70
N ALA A 336 -1.02 21.80 -5.04
CA ALA A 336 -1.79 23.01 -4.73
C ALA A 336 -2.22 23.79 -5.98
N ALA A 337 -1.37 23.84 -7.00
CA ALA A 337 -1.66 24.46 -8.28
C ALA A 337 -2.80 23.72 -9.00
N ILE A 338 -2.71 22.39 -9.08
CA ILE A 338 -3.76 21.56 -9.69
C ILE A 338 -5.07 21.64 -8.88
N ASP A 339 -5.01 21.64 -7.55
CA ASP A 339 -6.17 21.82 -6.68
C ASP A 339 -6.87 23.17 -6.94
N THR A 340 -6.10 24.24 -7.15
CA THR A 340 -6.63 25.56 -7.46
C THR A 340 -7.30 25.56 -8.84
N LEU A 341 -6.64 25.02 -9.86
CA LEU A 341 -7.20 24.86 -11.21
C LEU A 341 -8.48 24.02 -11.21
N ALA A 342 -8.55 22.98 -10.37
CA ALA A 342 -9.72 22.11 -10.24
C ALA A 342 -10.98 22.85 -9.78
N ALA A 343 -10.85 24.00 -9.11
CA ALA A 343 -11.98 24.85 -8.74
C ALA A 343 -12.74 25.38 -9.97
N ALA A 344 -12.12 25.40 -11.16
CA ALA A 344 -12.81 25.75 -12.41
C ALA A 344 -13.77 24.65 -12.90
N ARG A 345 -13.71 23.44 -12.33
CA ARG A 345 -14.50 22.25 -12.72
C ARG A 345 -14.39 21.92 -14.20
N LEU A 346 -13.20 22.11 -14.75
CA LEU A 346 -12.83 21.73 -16.11
C LEU A 346 -11.85 20.55 -16.07
N PRO A 347 -11.81 19.70 -17.11
CA PRO A 347 -10.81 18.66 -17.20
C PRO A 347 -9.40 19.26 -17.29
N ILE A 348 -8.46 18.75 -16.49
CA ILE A 348 -7.06 19.19 -16.47
C ILE A 348 -6.20 18.16 -17.17
N TRP A 349 -5.32 18.59 -18.07
CA TRP A 349 -4.36 17.75 -18.75
C TRP A 349 -2.95 18.30 -18.54
N ILE A 350 -2.01 17.40 -18.28
CA ILE A 350 -0.59 17.73 -18.42
C ILE A 350 -0.21 17.39 -19.85
N THR A 351 0.09 18.40 -20.65
CA THR A 351 0.01 18.32 -22.11
C THR A 351 1.36 18.07 -22.78
N GLU A 352 2.46 18.40 -22.12
CA GLU A 352 3.81 18.44 -22.69
C GLU A 352 4.87 18.07 -21.65
N LEU A 353 4.57 17.08 -20.79
CA LEU A 353 5.40 16.78 -19.62
C LEU A 353 6.81 16.37 -20.05
N ASP A 354 7.80 17.16 -19.63
CA ASP A 354 9.20 16.79 -19.66
C ASP A 354 9.96 17.33 -18.44
N VAL A 355 11.18 16.82 -18.28
CA VAL A 355 12.11 17.28 -17.24
C VAL A 355 13.40 17.63 -17.94
N GLN A 356 13.94 18.82 -17.68
CA GLN A 356 15.23 19.23 -18.21
C GLN A 356 16.35 18.28 -17.76
N SER A 357 17.37 18.10 -18.60
CA SER A 357 18.49 17.19 -18.33
C SER A 357 19.21 17.50 -17.01
N THR A 358 19.37 16.49 -16.16
CA THR A 358 20.02 16.52 -14.84
C THR A 358 20.33 15.07 -14.41
N PRO A 359 21.32 14.80 -13.56
CA PRO A 359 21.58 13.44 -13.05
C PRO A 359 20.36 12.76 -12.40
N ASN A 360 19.42 13.56 -11.88
CA ASN A 360 18.19 13.09 -11.25
C ASN A 360 16.96 13.09 -12.19
N GLN A 361 17.13 13.28 -13.51
CA GLN A 361 16.01 13.50 -14.45
C GLN A 361 14.95 12.39 -14.37
N ALA A 362 15.38 11.12 -14.33
CA ALA A 362 14.48 9.98 -14.20
C ALA A 362 13.74 9.94 -12.84
N TRP A 363 14.43 10.31 -11.75
CA TRP A 363 13.83 10.38 -10.42
C TRP A 363 12.77 11.47 -10.33
N TYR A 364 13.07 12.67 -10.87
CA TYR A 364 12.11 13.77 -10.92
C TYR A 364 10.90 13.42 -11.79
N LEU A 365 11.13 12.81 -12.96
CA LEU A 365 10.05 12.31 -13.82
C LEU A 365 9.11 11.36 -13.06
N GLU A 366 9.66 10.44 -12.27
CA GLU A 366 8.85 9.51 -11.48
C GLU A 366 7.98 10.24 -10.43
N GLU A 367 8.56 11.15 -9.66
CA GLU A 367 7.83 11.90 -8.63
C GLU A 367 6.70 12.74 -9.25
N ILE A 368 6.97 13.43 -10.37
CA ILE A 368 5.98 14.23 -11.12
C ILE A 368 4.87 13.34 -11.67
N LEU A 369 5.20 12.21 -12.30
CA LEU A 369 4.21 11.29 -12.87
C LEU A 369 3.32 10.67 -11.79
N ARG A 370 3.88 10.30 -10.63
CA ARG A 370 3.11 9.78 -9.50
C ARG A 370 2.16 10.84 -8.94
N GLU A 371 2.65 12.07 -8.81
CA GLU A 371 1.86 13.20 -8.36
C GLU A 371 0.68 13.49 -9.31
N ALA A 372 0.97 13.69 -10.59
CA ALA A 372 -0.01 13.90 -11.65
C ALA A 372 -1.06 12.79 -11.69
N ARG A 373 -0.61 11.53 -11.67
CA ARG A 373 -1.50 10.35 -11.77
C ARG A 373 -2.43 10.23 -10.57
N SER A 374 -1.99 10.65 -9.39
CA SER A 374 -2.76 10.51 -8.15
C SER A 374 -3.79 11.61 -7.94
N HIS A 375 -3.77 12.67 -8.75
CA HIS A 375 -4.69 13.79 -8.60
C HIS A 375 -6.06 13.49 -9.25
N PRO A 376 -7.19 13.60 -8.52
CA PRO A 376 -8.53 13.22 -9.04
C PRO A 376 -8.96 14.00 -10.28
N HIS A 377 -8.51 15.26 -10.40
CA HIS A 377 -8.88 16.16 -11.50
C HIS A 377 -7.91 16.15 -12.69
N VAL A 378 -6.83 15.38 -12.65
CA VAL A 378 -5.97 15.20 -13.83
C VAL A 378 -6.60 14.10 -14.69
N ASN A 379 -6.93 14.47 -15.93
CA ASN A 379 -7.66 13.62 -16.87
C ASN A 379 -6.80 13.04 -17.99
N GLY A 380 -5.56 13.48 -18.14
CA GLY A 380 -4.64 12.91 -19.12
C GLY A 380 -3.24 13.49 -19.00
N ILE A 381 -2.26 12.71 -19.46
CA ILE A 381 -0.85 13.11 -19.49
C ILE A 381 -0.26 12.78 -20.86
N VAL A 382 0.41 13.73 -21.49
CA VAL A 382 1.21 13.54 -22.69
C VAL A 382 2.64 13.96 -22.39
N LEU A 383 3.60 13.07 -22.65
CA LEU A 383 5.03 13.32 -22.48
C LEU A 383 5.59 14.04 -23.71
N TRP A 384 6.42 15.07 -23.52
CA TRP A 384 7.07 15.80 -24.62
C TRP A 384 8.39 15.16 -25.05
N THR A 385 8.28 13.93 -25.57
CA THR A 385 9.41 13.02 -25.79
C THR A 385 9.54 12.54 -27.24
N ALA A 386 9.13 13.38 -28.20
CA ALA A 386 9.24 13.06 -29.63
C ALA A 386 10.71 12.84 -30.03
N TRP A 387 11.00 11.73 -30.70
CA TRP A 387 12.35 11.37 -31.11
C TRP A 387 12.68 11.97 -32.47
N ARG A 388 13.94 12.39 -32.65
CA ARG A 388 14.54 12.77 -33.94
C ARG A 388 16.02 12.35 -33.93
N PRO A 389 16.69 12.24 -35.09
CA PRO A 389 18.07 11.73 -35.15
C PRO A 389 19.08 12.50 -34.28
N GLN A 390 18.86 13.79 -34.05
CA GLN A 390 19.70 14.66 -33.22
C GLN A 390 19.38 14.58 -31.72
N GLY A 391 18.48 13.68 -31.30
CA GLY A 391 17.95 13.62 -29.95
C GLY A 391 16.71 14.49 -29.74
N CYS A 392 16.05 14.35 -28.59
CA CYS A 392 14.75 14.98 -28.30
C CYS A 392 14.93 16.43 -27.83
N TYR A 393 13.83 17.16 -27.60
CA TYR A 393 13.88 18.55 -27.14
C TYR A 393 14.57 18.72 -25.77
N ARG A 394 14.02 18.08 -24.72
CA ARG A 394 14.60 18.12 -23.36
C ARG A 394 14.79 16.74 -22.76
N MET A 395 13.87 15.84 -23.05
CA MET A 395 13.82 14.50 -22.47
C MET A 395 13.56 13.48 -23.57
N CYS A 396 14.43 12.49 -23.69
CA CYS A 396 14.17 11.29 -24.48
C CYS A 396 13.75 10.16 -23.55
N LEU A 397 12.90 9.25 -24.04
CA LEU A 397 12.67 7.96 -23.39
C LEU A 397 13.61 6.87 -23.92
N THR A 398 14.26 7.12 -25.07
CA THR A 398 15.01 6.12 -25.79
C THR A 398 16.20 6.74 -26.54
N ASP A 399 17.25 5.95 -26.77
CA ASP A 399 18.40 6.35 -27.59
C ASP A 399 18.10 6.24 -29.11
N ASN A 400 19.09 6.52 -29.96
CA ASN A 400 18.92 6.42 -31.43
C ASN A 400 18.77 4.98 -31.95
N ASN A 401 19.04 3.97 -31.13
CA ASN A 401 18.84 2.56 -31.43
C ASN A 401 17.51 2.05 -30.87
N PHE A 402 16.68 2.93 -30.30
CA PHE A 402 15.44 2.61 -29.61
C PHE A 402 15.60 1.71 -28.38
N ASN A 403 16.79 1.74 -27.75
CA ASN A 403 17.00 1.17 -26.41
C ASN A 403 16.47 2.16 -25.36
N ASN A 404 15.95 1.65 -24.25
CA ASN A 404 15.42 2.49 -23.19
C ASN A 404 16.51 3.32 -22.52
N LEU A 405 16.20 4.59 -22.26
CA LEU A 405 16.95 5.43 -21.32
C LEU A 405 16.33 5.30 -19.93
N PRO A 406 17.00 5.77 -18.85
CA PRO A 406 16.46 5.68 -17.48
C PRO A 406 15.06 6.30 -17.31
N THR A 407 14.77 7.37 -18.06
CA THR A 407 13.44 7.99 -18.16
C THR A 407 12.41 7.07 -18.82
N GLY A 408 12.80 6.33 -19.87
CA GLY A 408 11.99 5.27 -20.48
C GLY A 408 11.72 4.12 -19.51
N ASP A 409 12.72 3.72 -18.71
CA ASP A 409 12.56 2.68 -17.69
C ASP A 409 11.55 3.08 -16.61
N VAL A 410 11.58 4.35 -16.20
CA VAL A 410 10.58 4.92 -15.27
C VAL A 410 9.18 4.85 -15.87
N VAL A 411 9.01 5.28 -17.12
CA VAL A 411 7.71 5.25 -17.80
C VAL A 411 7.18 3.82 -17.93
N ASP A 412 8.02 2.88 -18.34
CA ASP A 412 7.64 1.47 -18.49
C ASP A 412 7.33 0.82 -17.13
N LYS A 413 8.10 1.14 -16.09
CA LYS A 413 7.84 0.72 -14.70
C LYS A 413 6.46 1.21 -14.25
N LEU A 414 6.15 2.49 -14.40
CA LEU A 414 4.87 3.07 -13.97
C LEU A 414 3.69 2.52 -14.78
N MET A 415 3.85 2.33 -16.08
CA MET A 415 2.82 1.69 -16.91
C MET A 415 2.54 0.24 -16.49
N ARG A 416 3.55 -0.53 -16.07
CA ARG A 416 3.37 -1.86 -15.46
C ARG A 416 2.66 -1.76 -14.11
N GLU A 417 3.10 -0.87 -13.22
CA GLU A 417 2.45 -0.63 -11.91
C GLU A 417 0.97 -0.23 -12.05
N TRP A 418 0.63 0.54 -13.09
CA TRP A 418 -0.74 0.98 -13.38
C TRP A 418 -1.57 -0.06 -14.15
N GLY A 419 -1.03 -1.26 -14.38
CA GLY A 419 -1.74 -2.38 -15.02
C GLY A 419 -2.05 -2.14 -16.50
N ARG A 420 -1.23 -1.37 -17.22
CA ARG A 420 -1.47 -1.03 -18.64
C ARG A 420 -0.98 -2.09 -19.63
N TYR A 421 -0.03 -2.93 -19.24
CA TYR A 421 0.47 -3.99 -20.10
C TYR A 421 -0.49 -5.18 -20.13
N LYS A 422 -0.67 -5.77 -21.32
CA LYS A 422 -1.58 -6.90 -21.63
C LYS A 422 -1.38 -8.13 -20.73
N GLU A 423 -0.21 -8.23 -20.10
CA GLU A 423 0.20 -9.33 -19.22
C GLU A 423 -0.46 -9.31 -17.84
N THR A 424 -1.12 -8.21 -17.45
CA THR A 424 -1.91 -8.18 -16.21
C THR A 424 -3.28 -8.83 -16.39
N THR A 425 -3.27 -10.13 -16.69
CA THR A 425 -4.46 -10.97 -16.63
C THR A 425 -4.70 -11.34 -15.17
N SER A 426 -5.81 -10.86 -14.61
CA SER A 426 -6.17 -11.22 -13.24
C SER A 426 -7.11 -12.42 -13.28
N PHE A 427 -6.80 -13.45 -12.50
CA PHE A 427 -7.59 -14.66 -12.38
C PHE A 427 -8.38 -14.65 -11.07
N GLY A 428 -9.63 -15.13 -11.13
CA GLY A 428 -10.52 -15.25 -9.98
C GLY A 428 -11.53 -16.36 -10.20
N THR A 429 -12.01 -16.95 -9.13
CA THR A 429 -13.07 -17.97 -9.15
C THR A 429 -14.33 -17.42 -8.51
N THR A 430 -15.49 -17.79 -9.05
CA THR A 430 -16.78 -17.39 -8.49
C THR A 430 -17.12 -18.15 -7.21
N ASP A 431 -17.69 -17.46 -6.23
CA ASP A 431 -18.28 -18.07 -5.04
C ASP A 431 -19.59 -18.84 -5.37
N ALA A 432 -20.24 -19.41 -4.34
CA ALA A 432 -21.49 -20.15 -4.48
C ALA A 432 -22.66 -19.33 -5.08
N HIS A 433 -22.55 -18.00 -5.16
CA HIS A 433 -23.53 -17.09 -5.73
C HIS A 433 -23.07 -16.51 -7.07
N GLY A 434 -21.98 -17.02 -7.64
CA GLY A 434 -21.44 -16.59 -8.93
C GLY A 434 -20.52 -15.36 -8.86
N HIS A 435 -20.08 -14.89 -7.69
CA HIS A 435 -19.33 -13.62 -7.54
C HIS A 435 -17.80 -13.76 -7.49
N GLY A 436 -17.05 -12.87 -8.18
CA GLY A 436 -15.57 -12.74 -8.09
C GLY A 436 -15.06 -11.30 -7.83
N LEU A 437 -13.89 -11.14 -7.18
CA LEU A 437 -13.22 -9.86 -6.81
C LEU A 437 -11.73 -9.84 -7.22
N TYR A 438 -11.18 -8.68 -7.68
CA TYR A 438 -9.81 -8.57 -8.24
C TYR A 438 -8.89 -7.54 -7.57
N ALA A 439 -7.76 -8.06 -7.05
CA ALA A 439 -6.44 -7.48 -6.75
C ALA A 439 -5.86 -8.35 -5.62
N SER A 440 -5.24 -9.51 -5.91
CA SER A 440 -5.18 -10.56 -4.87
C SER A 440 -4.37 -10.10 -3.66
N PRO A 441 -5.02 -9.78 -2.53
CA PRO A 441 -4.30 -9.63 -1.27
C PRO A 441 -3.67 -10.99 -0.93
N TYR A 442 -2.78 -11.00 0.06
CA TYR A 442 -2.40 -12.26 0.69
C TYR A 442 -3.68 -13.03 1.07
N ASN A 443 -3.73 -14.30 0.67
CA ASN A 443 -4.86 -15.16 0.94
C ASN A 443 -4.64 -15.86 2.29
N TYR A 444 -5.34 -15.36 3.31
CA TYR A 444 -5.36 -15.90 4.67
C TYR A 444 -6.11 -17.25 4.78
N TYR A 445 -6.62 -17.81 3.67
CA TYR A 445 -7.31 -19.10 3.71
C TYR A 445 -6.38 -20.19 4.24
N ALA A 446 -6.88 -20.92 5.23
CA ALA A 446 -6.34 -22.16 5.73
C ALA A 446 -7.50 -22.99 6.28
N THR A 447 -7.33 -24.31 6.29
CA THR A 447 -8.32 -25.25 6.84
C THR A 447 -7.61 -26.35 7.59
N THR A 448 -8.24 -26.82 8.66
CA THR A 448 -7.77 -27.95 9.47
C THR A 448 -8.53 -29.24 9.15
N LYS A 449 -9.48 -29.18 8.20
CA LYS A 449 -10.29 -30.30 7.74
C LYS A 449 -9.61 -31.03 6.60
N CYS A 450 -9.61 -32.35 6.67
CA CYS A 450 -9.29 -33.20 5.53
C CYS A 450 -10.49 -33.22 4.57
N LEU A 451 -10.26 -32.97 3.28
CA LEU A 451 -11.32 -32.85 2.28
C LEU A 451 -11.39 -34.09 1.39
N LYS A 452 -12.58 -34.40 0.87
CA LYS A 452 -12.73 -35.52 -0.07
C LYS A 452 -11.99 -35.26 -1.39
N GLU A 453 -12.04 -34.02 -1.86
CA GLU A 453 -11.32 -33.54 -3.05
C GLU A 453 -10.56 -32.25 -2.70
N PRO A 454 -9.42 -31.98 -3.35
CA PRO A 454 -8.64 -30.79 -3.10
C PRO A 454 -9.36 -29.56 -3.65
N GLN A 455 -9.09 -28.40 -3.08
CA GLN A 455 -9.57 -27.14 -3.63
C GLN A 455 -8.56 -26.58 -4.62
N LYS A 456 -9.03 -25.71 -5.51
CA LYS A 456 -8.23 -25.00 -6.49
C LYS A 456 -6.98 -24.36 -5.90
N ALA A 457 -5.93 -24.28 -6.72
CA ALA A 457 -4.66 -23.69 -6.32
C ALA A 457 -4.84 -22.24 -5.86
N LEU A 458 -4.28 -21.90 -4.69
CA LEU A 458 -4.27 -20.51 -4.23
C LEU A 458 -3.54 -19.64 -5.26
N TYR A 459 -3.97 -18.39 -5.41
CA TYR A 459 -3.39 -17.45 -6.38
C TYR A 459 -3.34 -17.96 -7.83
N GLY A 460 -4.15 -18.97 -8.18
CA GLY A 460 -4.11 -19.62 -9.49
C GLY A 460 -2.78 -20.34 -9.79
N GLY A 461 -2.04 -20.75 -8.76
CA GLY A 461 -0.73 -21.41 -8.87
C GLY A 461 0.48 -20.46 -8.73
N GLY A 462 0.28 -19.14 -8.81
CA GLY A 462 1.38 -18.19 -8.75
C GLY A 462 2.39 -18.39 -9.89
N VAL A 463 3.65 -18.69 -9.57
CA VAL A 463 4.70 -19.00 -10.57
C VAL A 463 4.76 -20.48 -10.97
N ILE A 464 3.89 -21.34 -10.41
CA ILE A 464 3.83 -22.77 -10.74
C ILE A 464 3.09 -22.96 -12.07
N VAL A 465 3.67 -23.78 -12.95
CA VAL A 465 3.02 -24.18 -14.20
C VAL A 465 2.19 -25.44 -13.94
N ASN A 466 1.01 -25.51 -14.56
CA ASN A 466 0.07 -26.64 -14.44
C ASN A 466 -0.26 -27.02 -12.97
N PRO A 467 -0.69 -26.06 -12.14
CA PRO A 467 -0.81 -26.26 -10.69
C PRO A 467 -1.86 -27.29 -10.28
N GLU A 468 -2.89 -27.50 -11.10
CA GLU A 468 -4.03 -28.43 -10.87
C GLU A 468 -3.99 -29.64 -11.82
N PHE A 469 -2.87 -29.85 -12.52
CA PHE A 469 -2.65 -31.00 -13.41
C PHE A 469 -3.74 -31.21 -14.48
N ASN A 470 -4.39 -30.14 -14.93
CA ASN A 470 -5.50 -30.23 -15.89
C ASN A 470 -5.04 -30.62 -17.31
N HIS A 471 -3.78 -30.36 -17.66
CA HIS A 471 -3.18 -30.75 -18.95
C HIS A 471 -2.89 -32.27 -19.00
N ASN A 472 -2.82 -32.86 -20.20
CA ASN A 472 -2.63 -34.30 -20.42
C ASN A 472 -1.17 -34.77 -20.21
N ASN A 473 -0.48 -34.22 -19.20
CA ASN A 473 0.88 -34.56 -18.77
C ASN A 473 1.21 -33.86 -17.43
N SER A 474 2.33 -34.26 -16.82
CA SER A 474 2.92 -33.61 -15.64
C SER A 474 3.74 -32.35 -15.99
N GLN A 475 3.39 -31.60 -17.05
CA GLN A 475 4.22 -30.51 -17.58
C GLN A 475 4.75 -29.57 -16.48
N GLY A 476 6.08 -29.41 -16.42
CA GLY A 476 6.79 -28.64 -15.39
C GLY A 476 7.27 -29.45 -14.19
N TRP A 477 6.69 -30.63 -13.95
CA TRP A 477 7.03 -31.54 -12.86
C TRP A 477 7.81 -32.75 -13.37
N VAL A 478 8.99 -32.98 -12.80
CA VAL A 478 9.88 -34.10 -13.09
C VAL A 478 10.11 -34.94 -11.85
N MET A 479 10.52 -36.20 -12.00
CA MET A 479 10.97 -36.99 -10.86
C MET A 479 12.31 -36.48 -10.34
N PHE A 480 12.41 -36.35 -9.03
CA PHE A 480 13.65 -36.11 -8.32
C PHE A 480 14.15 -37.43 -7.75
N GLY A 481 15.38 -37.83 -8.12
CA GLY A 481 15.98 -39.09 -7.67
C GLY A 481 15.40 -40.34 -8.35
N LYS A 482 15.38 -41.48 -7.64
CA LYS A 482 14.90 -42.77 -8.17
C LYS A 482 13.42 -42.98 -7.82
N GLY A 483 12.59 -43.19 -8.85
CA GLY A 483 11.15 -43.42 -8.76
C GLY A 483 10.45 -43.13 -10.10
N LYS A 484 9.12 -43.04 -10.12
CA LYS A 484 8.31 -42.65 -11.30
C LYS A 484 7.24 -41.62 -10.94
N ILE A 485 6.96 -40.69 -11.85
CA ILE A 485 5.83 -39.76 -11.75
C ILE A 485 4.68 -40.33 -12.58
N GLU A 486 3.50 -40.42 -11.99
CA GLU A 486 2.28 -40.81 -12.69
C GLU A 486 1.20 -39.76 -12.42
N GLN A 487 0.45 -39.39 -13.45
CA GLN A 487 -0.75 -38.58 -13.28
C GLN A 487 -1.96 -39.51 -13.14
N ARG A 488 -2.76 -39.33 -12.08
CA ARG A 488 -3.95 -40.12 -11.78
C ARG A 488 -5.21 -39.24 -11.71
N LEU A 489 -6.36 -39.88 -11.78
CA LEU A 489 -7.68 -39.27 -11.64
C LEU A 489 -8.35 -39.77 -10.35
N SER A 490 -8.90 -38.86 -9.57
CA SER A 490 -9.71 -39.18 -8.40
C SER A 490 -11.07 -39.73 -8.83
N LYS A 491 -11.83 -40.28 -7.88
CA LYS A 491 -13.18 -40.79 -8.14
C LYS A 491 -14.15 -39.70 -8.61
N GLU A 492 -13.90 -38.44 -8.24
CA GLU A 492 -14.72 -37.29 -8.67
C GLU A 492 -14.12 -36.56 -9.89
N GLY A 493 -13.10 -37.12 -10.53
CA GLY A 493 -12.52 -36.62 -11.78
C GLY A 493 -11.41 -35.58 -11.60
N ASN A 494 -10.90 -35.38 -10.40
CA ASN A 494 -9.77 -34.49 -10.15
C ASN A 494 -8.45 -35.11 -10.61
N LYS A 495 -7.60 -34.35 -11.31
CA LYS A 495 -6.29 -34.84 -11.77
C LYS A 495 -5.21 -34.48 -10.75
N PHE A 496 -4.31 -35.41 -10.46
CA PHE A 496 -3.21 -35.19 -9.52
C PHE A 496 -1.99 -36.01 -9.93
N ILE A 497 -0.82 -35.69 -9.37
CA ILE A 497 0.42 -36.46 -9.60
C ILE A 497 0.76 -37.33 -8.40
N VAL A 498 1.38 -38.48 -8.68
CA VAL A 498 1.80 -39.50 -7.71
C VAL A 498 3.26 -39.89 -7.90
N ALA A 499 4.01 -39.88 -6.79
CA ALA A 499 5.41 -40.24 -6.74
C ALA A 499 5.50 -41.71 -6.33
N HIS A 500 5.92 -42.54 -7.29
CA HIS A 500 5.94 -44.00 -7.19
C HIS A 500 7.31 -44.56 -6.89
N ASN A 501 7.33 -45.59 -6.04
CA ASN A 501 8.51 -46.34 -5.64
C ASN A 501 9.71 -45.45 -5.25
N PRO A 502 9.53 -44.45 -4.37
CA PRO A 502 10.65 -43.62 -3.95
C PRO A 502 11.64 -44.46 -3.13
N THR A 503 12.92 -44.41 -3.48
CA THR A 503 13.96 -45.17 -2.76
C THR A 503 14.70 -44.36 -1.69
N HIS A 504 14.30 -43.11 -1.46
CA HIS A 504 14.89 -42.19 -0.49
C HIS A 504 13.84 -41.13 -0.10
N PRO A 505 13.83 -40.58 1.14
CA PRO A 505 12.83 -39.61 1.60
C PRO A 505 12.59 -38.39 0.70
N LEU A 506 13.66 -37.89 0.08
CA LEU A 506 13.61 -36.77 -0.87
C LEU A 506 13.21 -37.17 -2.30
N HIS A 507 13.14 -38.46 -2.63
CA HIS A 507 12.78 -38.89 -3.98
C HIS A 507 11.28 -38.66 -4.21
N SER A 508 10.92 -37.53 -4.81
CA SER A 508 9.54 -37.18 -5.11
C SER A 508 9.45 -36.45 -6.45
N PHE A 509 8.50 -35.53 -6.60
CA PHE A 509 8.43 -34.64 -7.74
C PHE A 509 9.26 -33.38 -7.49
N SER A 510 9.83 -32.83 -8.55
CA SER A 510 10.51 -31.55 -8.56
C SER A 510 9.88 -30.65 -9.62
N HIS A 511 9.60 -29.40 -9.25
CA HIS A 511 9.31 -28.33 -10.20
C HIS A 511 10.33 -27.22 -10.02
N GLN A 512 11.06 -26.91 -11.08
CA GLN A 512 12.03 -25.82 -11.06
C GLN A 512 11.34 -24.48 -11.33
N VAL A 513 11.64 -23.47 -10.53
CA VAL A 513 11.17 -22.09 -10.70
C VAL A 513 12.34 -21.13 -10.61
N GLN A 514 12.18 -19.92 -11.14
CA GLN A 514 13.16 -18.85 -10.96
C GLN A 514 12.74 -17.99 -9.77
N VAL A 515 13.66 -17.76 -8.83
CA VAL A 515 13.46 -16.86 -7.70
C VAL A 515 14.40 -15.67 -7.77
N GLU A 516 13.97 -14.58 -7.16
CA GLU A 516 14.71 -13.33 -7.02
C GLU A 516 15.00 -13.05 -5.54
N ASN A 517 16.24 -12.61 -5.29
CA ASN A 517 16.72 -12.19 -3.98
C ASN A 517 15.84 -11.08 -3.38
N GLY A 518 15.55 -11.18 -2.09
CA GLY A 518 14.76 -10.21 -1.33
C GLY A 518 13.24 -10.33 -1.51
N LYS A 519 12.74 -11.29 -2.31
CA LYS A 519 11.31 -11.61 -2.40
C LYS A 519 10.88 -12.62 -1.35
N ILE A 520 9.61 -12.53 -0.97
CA ILE A 520 8.92 -13.44 -0.05
C ILE A 520 8.00 -14.32 -0.90
N TYR A 521 8.09 -15.64 -0.76
CA TYR A 521 7.33 -16.61 -1.54
C TYR A 521 6.36 -17.36 -0.63
N SER A 522 5.06 -17.20 -0.86
CA SER A 522 4.03 -17.97 -0.16
C SER A 522 3.69 -19.24 -0.93
N PHE A 523 3.74 -20.38 -0.24
CA PHE A 523 3.50 -21.69 -0.82
C PHE A 523 2.21 -22.31 -0.29
N SER A 524 1.52 -23.06 -1.16
CA SER A 524 0.47 -23.99 -0.75
C SER A 524 0.37 -25.17 -1.70
N ALA A 525 -0.04 -26.33 -1.20
CA ALA A 525 -0.39 -27.50 -2.00
C ALA A 525 -1.42 -28.35 -1.26
N TRP A 526 -2.19 -29.16 -1.98
CA TRP A 526 -3.01 -30.21 -1.39
C TRP A 526 -2.28 -31.54 -1.47
N ILE A 527 -2.18 -32.21 -0.33
CA ILE A 527 -1.39 -33.42 -0.15
C ILE A 527 -2.28 -34.55 0.34
N GLN A 528 -2.12 -35.73 -0.26
CA GLN A 528 -2.68 -36.99 0.20
C GLN A 528 -1.58 -38.06 0.17
N VAL A 529 -1.77 -39.14 0.92
CA VAL A 529 -0.88 -40.30 0.90
C VAL A 529 -1.63 -41.58 0.58
N SER A 530 -0.95 -42.56 0.00
CA SER A 530 -1.58 -43.83 -0.41
C SER A 530 -2.11 -44.66 0.76
N GLU A 531 -1.45 -44.65 1.91
CA GLU A 531 -1.82 -45.44 3.08
C GLU A 531 -1.49 -44.68 4.38
N GLY A 532 -2.30 -44.91 5.42
CA GLY A 532 -2.03 -44.41 6.76
C GLY A 532 -2.09 -42.89 6.87
N SER A 533 -1.16 -42.34 7.66
CA SER A 533 -0.99 -40.91 7.94
C SER A 533 0.49 -40.60 8.05
N GLU A 534 0.99 -39.65 7.26
CA GLU A 534 2.42 -39.34 7.17
C GLU A 534 2.65 -37.82 7.20
N ASP A 535 3.78 -37.41 7.77
CA ASP A 535 4.24 -36.03 7.65
C ASP A 535 4.86 -35.82 6.27
N VAL A 536 4.38 -34.79 5.57
CA VAL A 536 4.89 -34.38 4.26
C VAL A 536 5.35 -32.93 4.35
N THR A 537 6.62 -32.71 4.01
CA THR A 537 7.30 -31.42 4.07
C THR A 537 7.58 -30.91 2.66
N VAL A 538 7.32 -29.63 2.38
CA VAL A 538 7.84 -29.00 1.16
C VAL A 538 9.27 -28.53 1.41
N VAL A 539 10.16 -28.82 0.47
CA VAL A 539 11.58 -28.47 0.51
C VAL A 539 11.93 -27.68 -0.75
N PHE A 540 12.54 -26.51 -0.55
CA PHE A 540 13.06 -25.67 -1.61
C PHE A 540 14.57 -25.85 -1.70
N LYS A 541 15.05 -26.37 -2.82
CA LYS A 541 16.47 -26.64 -3.06
C LYS A 541 17.06 -25.63 -4.02
N SER A 542 18.10 -24.93 -3.59
CA SER A 542 18.88 -24.05 -4.47
C SER A 542 19.88 -24.87 -5.30
N ASN A 543 20.30 -24.31 -6.44
CA ASN A 543 21.40 -24.83 -7.25
C ASN A 543 22.75 -24.91 -6.50
N LYS A 544 22.91 -24.16 -5.40
CA LYS A 544 24.09 -24.20 -4.51
C LYS A 544 24.00 -25.29 -3.44
N GLY A 545 22.95 -26.10 -3.44
CA GLY A 545 22.76 -27.22 -2.52
C GLY A 545 22.09 -26.86 -1.18
N TYR A 546 21.76 -25.58 -0.93
CA TYR A 546 20.99 -25.20 0.27
C TYR A 546 19.57 -25.76 0.20
N LEU A 547 19.14 -26.39 1.30
CA LEU A 547 17.78 -26.91 1.50
C LEU A 547 17.03 -25.99 2.46
N ILE A 548 15.90 -25.45 2.02
CA ILE A 548 15.02 -24.61 2.83
C ILE A 548 13.70 -25.36 3.01
N HIS A 549 13.41 -25.81 4.22
CA HIS A 549 12.09 -26.38 4.54
C HIS A 549 11.05 -25.25 4.49
N GLY A 550 9.97 -25.42 3.73
CA GLY A 550 8.94 -24.40 3.56
C GLY A 550 7.75 -24.54 4.49
N GLY A 551 7.51 -25.74 5.01
CA GLY A 551 6.40 -26.08 5.89
C GLY A 551 5.98 -27.54 5.78
N THR A 552 5.31 -28.04 6.81
CA THR A 552 4.96 -29.47 6.97
C THR A 552 3.49 -29.62 7.31
N THR A 553 2.85 -30.64 6.75
CA THR A 553 1.49 -31.06 7.12
C THR A 553 1.44 -32.56 7.36
N THR A 554 0.44 -33.02 8.12
CA THR A 554 0.18 -34.45 8.31
C THR A 554 -0.91 -34.87 7.32
N ALA A 555 -0.50 -35.52 6.23
CA ALA A 555 -1.37 -36.00 5.17
C ALA A 555 -1.94 -37.37 5.53
N ASN A 556 -3.20 -37.64 5.18
CA ASN A 556 -3.89 -38.89 5.48
C ASN A 556 -4.28 -39.60 4.18
N SER A 557 -4.42 -40.92 4.24
CA SER A 557 -5.04 -41.69 3.18
C SER A 557 -6.55 -41.45 3.11
N GLY A 558 -7.08 -41.37 1.89
CA GLY A 558 -8.51 -41.22 1.62
C GLY A 558 -9.05 -39.79 1.68
N CYS A 559 -8.22 -38.78 1.95
CA CYS A 559 -8.61 -37.38 1.93
C CYS A 559 -7.41 -36.44 1.68
N TRP A 560 -7.69 -35.22 1.21
CA TRP A 560 -6.71 -34.19 0.89
C TRP A 560 -6.52 -33.20 2.05
N THR A 561 -5.26 -32.99 2.44
CA THR A 561 -4.86 -32.04 3.48
C THR A 561 -4.13 -30.86 2.86
N LEU A 562 -4.46 -29.64 3.31
CA LEU A 562 -3.73 -28.44 2.91
C LEU A 562 -2.34 -28.41 3.57
N LEU A 563 -1.29 -28.30 2.76
CA LEU A 563 0.05 -27.87 3.17
C LEU A 563 0.19 -26.39 2.83
N LYS A 564 0.53 -25.55 3.81
CA LYS A 564 0.81 -24.12 3.62
C LYS A 564 2.20 -23.81 4.19
N GLY A 565 2.92 -22.92 3.53
CA GLY A 565 4.30 -22.63 3.87
C GLY A 565 4.87 -21.46 3.09
N GLY A 566 6.19 -21.43 2.97
CA GLY A 566 6.89 -20.50 2.10
C GLY A 566 8.34 -20.28 2.48
N MET A 567 8.97 -19.29 1.85
CA MET A 567 10.35 -18.89 2.14
C MET A 567 10.60 -17.42 1.87
N VAL A 568 11.67 -16.88 2.44
CA VAL A 568 12.27 -15.61 2.04
C VAL A 568 13.52 -15.93 1.24
N ALA A 569 13.58 -15.50 -0.02
CA ALA A 569 14.72 -15.78 -0.89
C ALA A 569 15.87 -14.81 -0.59
N ASN A 570 17.04 -15.35 -0.24
CA ASN A 570 18.29 -14.59 -0.07
C ASN A 570 19.25 -14.75 -1.27
N PHE A 571 18.77 -15.29 -2.38
CA PHE A 571 19.49 -15.44 -3.64
C PHE A 571 18.55 -15.28 -4.82
N SER A 572 19.13 -15.03 -6.00
CA SER A 572 18.43 -15.11 -7.29
C SER A 572 18.92 -16.32 -8.07
N GLY A 573 18.01 -17.01 -8.76
CA GLY A 573 18.33 -18.14 -9.63
C GLY A 573 17.31 -19.28 -9.57
N PRO A 574 17.65 -20.43 -10.17
CA PRO A 574 16.78 -21.60 -10.16
C PRO A 574 16.64 -22.19 -8.76
N LEU A 575 15.42 -22.61 -8.46
CA LEU A 575 15.02 -23.26 -7.23
C LEU A 575 14.13 -24.47 -7.58
N ASP A 576 14.48 -25.63 -7.07
CA ASP A 576 13.67 -26.84 -7.20
C ASP A 576 12.73 -26.96 -6.00
N ILE A 577 11.44 -27.18 -6.25
CA ILE A 577 10.43 -27.43 -5.24
C ILE A 577 10.19 -28.93 -5.18
N SER A 578 10.47 -29.56 -4.04
CA SER A 578 10.25 -30.99 -3.82
C SER A 578 9.47 -31.27 -2.54
N PHE A 579 8.94 -32.49 -2.41
CA PHE A 579 8.24 -32.95 -1.21
C PHE A 579 9.03 -34.08 -0.55
N GLU A 580 9.05 -34.10 0.78
CA GLU A 580 9.79 -35.08 1.57
C GLU A 580 8.84 -35.80 2.54
N THR A 581 9.00 -37.12 2.65
CA THR A 581 8.41 -37.93 3.73
C THR A 581 9.41 -38.97 4.22
N LYS A 582 9.39 -39.30 5.51
CA LYS A 582 10.31 -40.31 6.09
C LYS A 582 9.96 -41.73 5.67
N ASN A 583 8.68 -42.00 5.37
CA ASN A 583 8.21 -43.32 4.99
C ASN A 583 8.23 -43.49 3.47
N THR A 584 9.31 -44.06 2.93
CA THR A 584 9.48 -44.28 1.49
C THR A 584 8.60 -45.41 0.93
N SER A 585 7.88 -46.14 1.78
CA SER A 585 6.94 -47.17 1.34
C SER A 585 5.58 -46.60 0.93
N VAL A 586 5.34 -45.31 1.20
CA VAL A 586 4.06 -44.63 0.96
C VAL A 586 4.19 -43.66 -0.21
N GLU A 587 3.28 -43.74 -1.17
CA GLU A 587 3.18 -42.78 -2.27
C GLU A 587 2.68 -41.41 -1.76
N ILE A 588 3.33 -40.33 -2.22
CA ILE A 588 2.87 -38.95 -2.01
C ILE A 588 2.03 -38.50 -3.21
N TRP A 589 0.82 -38.00 -2.96
CA TRP A 589 -0.11 -37.48 -3.95
C TRP A 589 -0.22 -35.97 -3.79
N VAL A 590 -0.04 -35.22 -4.87
CA VAL A 590 0.00 -33.75 -4.85
C VAL A 590 -0.97 -33.18 -5.87
N ASP A 591 -1.70 -32.15 -5.45
CA ASP A 591 -2.55 -31.34 -6.31
C ASP A 591 -2.54 -29.85 -5.92
N SER A 592 -2.96 -28.99 -6.84
CA SER A 592 -3.29 -27.58 -6.63
C SER A 592 -2.15 -26.79 -5.98
N VAL A 593 -0.95 -26.95 -6.53
CA VAL A 593 0.30 -26.36 -6.02
C VAL A 593 0.40 -24.89 -6.40
N SER A 594 0.81 -24.05 -5.46
CA SER A 594 1.02 -22.63 -5.68
C SER A 594 2.29 -22.13 -5.02
N LEU A 595 3.01 -21.25 -5.71
CA LEU A 595 4.09 -20.46 -5.17
C LEU A 595 3.93 -19.00 -5.61
N GLN A 596 3.51 -18.12 -4.70
CA GLN A 596 3.23 -16.72 -5.01
C GLN A 596 4.38 -15.81 -4.52
N PRO A 597 5.07 -15.08 -5.42
CA PRO A 597 6.06 -14.09 -5.03
C PRO A 597 5.42 -12.79 -4.56
N PHE A 598 6.04 -12.17 -3.56
CA PHE A 598 5.78 -10.83 -3.08
C PHE A 598 7.10 -10.07 -2.92
N THR A 599 7.15 -8.81 -3.33
CA THR A 599 8.24 -7.92 -2.92
C THR A 599 8.09 -7.54 -1.45
N GLN A 600 9.18 -7.16 -0.77
CA GLN A 600 9.10 -6.63 0.60
C GLN A 600 8.09 -5.48 0.71
N LYS A 601 8.04 -4.58 -0.28
CA LYS A 601 7.07 -3.47 -0.32
C LYS A 601 5.62 -3.96 -0.42
N GLN A 602 5.35 -4.97 -1.26
CA GLN A 602 4.02 -5.57 -1.36
C GLN A 602 3.61 -6.24 -0.04
N TRP A 603 4.52 -7.00 0.57
CA TRP A 603 4.26 -7.65 1.86
C TRP A 603 4.00 -6.63 2.97
N ARG A 604 4.80 -5.56 3.06
CA ARG A 604 4.56 -4.46 4.01
C ARG A 604 3.25 -3.75 3.79
N SER A 605 2.91 -3.43 2.54
CA SER A 605 1.61 -2.82 2.22
C SER A 605 0.44 -3.71 2.65
N GLN A 606 0.57 -5.04 2.51
CA GLN A 606 -0.45 -5.98 2.98
C GLN A 606 -0.55 -6.04 4.50
N GLN A 607 0.58 -6.02 5.21
CA GLN A 607 0.60 -5.93 6.67
C GLN A 607 -0.11 -4.67 7.15
N GLU A 608 0.20 -3.49 6.59
CA GLU A 608 -0.45 -2.23 6.95
C GLU A 608 -1.95 -2.24 6.65
N LYS A 609 -2.37 -2.81 5.50
CA LYS A 609 -3.78 -3.01 5.18
C LYS A 609 -4.47 -3.90 6.20
N SER A 610 -3.81 -4.98 6.63
CA SER A 610 -4.33 -5.87 7.67
C SER A 610 -4.42 -5.16 9.01
N ILE A 611 -3.36 -4.46 9.45
CA ILE A 611 -3.32 -3.69 10.70
C ILE A 611 -4.46 -2.68 10.74
N ASN A 612 -4.62 -1.86 9.69
CA ASN A 612 -5.71 -0.89 9.62
C ASN A 612 -7.10 -1.53 9.67
N LYS A 613 -7.23 -2.76 9.16
CA LYS A 613 -8.49 -3.52 9.19
C LYS A 613 -8.77 -4.17 10.54
N VAL A 614 -7.76 -4.72 11.22
CA VAL A 614 -7.94 -5.59 12.40
C VAL A 614 -7.57 -4.94 13.72
N ARG A 615 -6.91 -3.77 13.70
CA ARG A 615 -6.43 -3.04 14.88
C ARG A 615 -6.98 -1.63 15.01
N ARG A 616 -7.68 -1.13 14.00
CA ARG A 616 -8.23 0.24 13.97
C ARG A 616 -9.69 0.23 13.56
N SER A 617 -10.42 1.24 14.02
CA SER A 617 -11.82 1.50 13.66
C SER A 617 -12.00 2.98 13.36
N LYS A 618 -12.87 3.28 12.39
CA LYS A 618 -13.34 4.65 12.18
C LYS A 618 -14.37 5.01 13.23
N VAL A 619 -14.24 6.21 13.80
CA VAL A 619 -15.12 6.75 14.83
C VAL A 619 -15.59 8.12 14.36
N ARG A 620 -16.90 8.34 14.43
CA ARG A 620 -17.54 9.62 14.16
C ARG A 620 -18.07 10.20 15.45
N ILE A 621 -17.68 11.43 15.78
CA ILE A 621 -18.16 12.15 16.97
C ILE A 621 -18.92 13.39 16.49
N GLN A 622 -20.07 13.67 17.09
CA GLN A 622 -20.84 14.89 16.89
C GLN A 622 -20.90 15.66 18.20
N VAL A 623 -20.62 16.95 18.13
CA VAL A 623 -20.59 17.84 19.29
C VAL A 623 -21.72 18.85 19.20
N SER A 624 -22.45 19.02 20.30
CA SER A 624 -23.47 20.05 20.46
C SER A 624 -23.40 20.74 21.82
N ASP A 625 -24.05 21.90 21.93
CA ASP A 625 -24.30 22.57 23.21
C ASP A 625 -25.49 21.94 23.97
N GLU A 626 -25.79 22.48 25.15
CA GLU A 626 -26.94 22.11 26.00
C GLU A 626 -28.30 22.21 25.27
N ASN A 627 -28.41 23.10 24.28
CA ASN A 627 -29.61 23.32 23.47
C ASN A 627 -29.67 22.43 22.21
N ARG A 628 -28.73 21.48 22.07
CA ARG A 628 -28.54 20.62 20.89
C ARG A 628 -28.16 21.38 19.62
N THR A 629 -27.64 22.59 19.74
CA THR A 629 -27.04 23.31 18.61
C THR A 629 -25.69 22.68 18.30
N LEU A 630 -25.44 22.37 17.03
CA LEU A 630 -24.20 21.76 16.59
C LEU A 630 -23.05 22.76 16.69
N LEU A 631 -21.96 22.35 17.33
CA LEU A 631 -20.83 23.24 17.62
C LEU A 631 -19.74 23.07 16.56
N GLN A 632 -19.65 24.04 15.65
CA GLN A 632 -18.51 24.19 14.75
C GLN A 632 -17.31 24.77 15.51
N GLY A 633 -16.11 24.25 15.28
CA GLY A 633 -14.90 24.83 15.87
C GLY A 633 -14.56 24.30 17.27
N ALA A 634 -15.39 23.45 17.87
CA ALA A 634 -15.07 22.80 19.14
C ALA A 634 -13.82 21.92 18.99
N VAL A 635 -12.87 22.08 19.91
CA VAL A 635 -11.63 21.30 19.95
C VAL A 635 -11.92 19.97 20.64
N VAL A 636 -11.68 18.87 19.96
CA VAL A 636 -11.76 17.51 20.50
C VAL A 636 -10.33 17.00 20.66
N SER A 637 -9.87 16.97 21.91
CA SER A 637 -8.63 16.32 22.30
C SER A 637 -8.90 14.84 22.58
N ILE A 638 -8.30 13.97 21.79
CA ILE A 638 -8.38 12.52 21.97
C ILE A 638 -7.12 12.09 22.69
N LYS A 639 -7.25 11.32 23.77
CA LYS A 639 -6.12 10.76 24.50
C LYS A 639 -6.33 9.28 24.77
N GLN A 640 -5.48 8.41 24.22
CA GLN A 640 -5.57 6.98 24.52
C GLN A 640 -5.07 6.71 25.94
N LYS A 641 -5.93 6.08 26.75
CA LYS A 641 -5.60 5.61 28.10
C LYS A 641 -4.94 4.25 28.10
N LYS A 642 -5.44 3.36 27.26
CA LYS A 642 -5.06 1.96 27.25
C LYS A 642 -5.16 1.39 25.83
N PRO A 643 -4.06 0.88 25.26
CA PRO A 643 -4.13 0.13 24.01
C PRO A 643 -5.00 -1.12 24.16
N GLY A 644 -5.78 -1.44 23.13
CA GLY A 644 -6.64 -2.63 23.09
C GLY A 644 -5.91 -3.92 22.70
N PHE A 645 -4.72 -3.80 22.10
CA PHE A 645 -3.86 -4.94 21.78
C PHE A 645 -2.90 -5.20 22.94
N LEU A 646 -2.75 -6.48 23.33
CA LEU A 646 -1.84 -6.86 24.41
C LEU A 646 -0.41 -6.91 23.89
N PHE A 647 0.42 -5.97 24.34
CA PHE A 647 1.84 -5.92 24.01
C PHE A 647 2.66 -5.79 25.29
N GLY A 648 3.63 -6.67 25.51
CA GLY A 648 4.40 -6.71 26.75
C GLY A 648 5.80 -7.31 26.60
N CYS A 649 6.52 -7.35 27.72
CA CYS A 649 7.81 -8.00 27.87
C CYS A 649 7.94 -8.61 29.27
N LEU A 650 9.00 -9.38 29.51
CA LEU A 650 9.22 -10.05 30.78
C LEU A 650 9.71 -9.11 31.89
N LEU A 651 9.27 -9.41 33.12
CA LEU A 651 9.80 -8.81 34.35
C LEU A 651 10.59 -9.86 35.12
N ARG A 652 11.87 -9.59 35.38
CA ARG A 652 12.74 -10.46 36.19
C ARG A 652 13.07 -9.81 37.53
N MET A 653 12.77 -10.49 38.64
CA MET A 653 13.22 -10.05 39.96
C MET A 653 14.71 -10.31 40.13
N TYR A 654 15.52 -9.26 40.12
CA TYR A 654 16.91 -9.35 40.55
C TYR A 654 16.97 -9.43 42.08
N LYS A 655 17.69 -10.41 42.65
CA LYS A 655 18.07 -10.37 44.06
C LYS A 655 19.05 -9.20 44.23
N ALA A 656 18.54 -7.99 44.42
CA ALA A 656 19.35 -6.88 44.90
C ALA A 656 19.99 -7.33 46.22
N LYS A 657 21.33 -7.27 46.29
CA LYS A 657 22.04 -7.35 47.56
C LYS A 657 21.40 -6.31 48.49
N LYS A 658 21.22 -6.72 49.74
CA LYS A 658 20.37 -6.14 50.79
C LYS A 658 20.81 -4.74 51.29
N THR A 659 21.22 -3.83 50.42
CA THR A 659 21.74 -2.49 50.80
C THR A 659 21.60 -1.51 49.64
N THR A 660 20.36 -1.09 49.31
CA THR A 660 19.99 0.25 48.80
C THR A 660 18.56 0.20 48.21
N PRO A 661 17.66 1.12 48.60
CA PRO A 661 16.37 1.27 47.95
C PRO A 661 16.55 2.09 46.68
N LEU A 662 16.95 1.45 45.58
CA LEU A 662 16.87 2.06 44.25
C LEU A 662 15.43 1.90 43.74
N GLN A 663 14.64 2.96 43.86
CA GLN A 663 13.43 3.16 43.07
C GLN A 663 13.80 2.99 41.59
N MET A 664 13.32 1.92 40.95
CA MET A 664 13.35 1.82 39.49
C MET A 664 12.58 3.02 38.92
N PRO A 665 13.12 3.77 37.95
CA PRO A 665 12.31 4.66 37.14
C PRO A 665 11.36 3.77 36.36
N TRP A 666 10.09 3.80 36.75
CA TRP A 666 9.04 3.15 36.00
C TRP A 666 9.01 3.80 34.63
N TRP A 667 9.40 3.04 33.60
CA TRP A 667 9.01 3.36 32.24
C TRP A 667 7.49 3.61 32.25
N ASN A 668 7.03 4.65 31.55
CA ASN A 668 5.60 4.93 31.31
C ASN A 668 4.98 3.83 30.43
N LEU A 669 5.08 2.57 30.87
CA LEU A 669 4.42 1.42 30.28
C LEU A 669 2.96 1.47 30.73
N PRO A 670 1.98 1.34 29.82
CA PRO A 670 0.57 1.32 30.19
C PRO A 670 0.30 0.27 31.27
N LYS A 671 -0.65 0.53 32.18
CA LYS A 671 -1.10 -0.39 33.25
C LYS A 671 -1.65 -1.74 32.76
N SER A 672 -1.47 -2.09 31.48
CA SER A 672 -1.97 -3.28 30.81
C SER A 672 -0.93 -4.40 30.67
N MET A 673 0.10 -4.45 31.52
CA MET A 673 1.01 -5.61 31.52
C MET A 673 0.25 -6.89 31.84
N ALA A 674 0.24 -7.80 30.87
CA ALA A 674 -0.20 -9.17 31.04
C ALA A 674 0.82 -9.90 31.93
N PHE A 675 0.45 -10.22 33.16
CA PHE A 675 1.17 -11.23 33.92
C PHE A 675 0.67 -12.59 33.43
N LEU A 676 1.44 -13.25 32.57
CA LEU A 676 1.43 -14.71 32.51
C LEU A 676 2.32 -15.19 33.65
N LEU A 677 1.73 -15.90 34.61
CA LEU A 677 2.52 -16.75 35.46
C LEU A 677 2.59 -18.11 34.76
N GLU A 678 3.79 -18.57 34.51
CA GLU A 678 4.03 -19.95 34.10
C GLU A 678 3.53 -20.89 35.22
N VAL A 679 2.61 -21.82 34.92
CA VAL A 679 2.26 -22.92 35.84
C VAL A 679 3.03 -24.16 35.43
N THR A 680 4.29 -24.01 35.02
CA THR A 680 5.17 -25.15 34.83
C THR A 680 6.30 -25.15 35.84
N THR A 681 6.40 -26.30 36.49
CA THR A 681 7.66 -26.96 36.86
C THR A 681 8.63 -26.92 35.67
N TYR A 682 9.34 -25.81 35.51
CA TYR A 682 10.50 -25.65 34.62
C TYR A 682 11.59 -26.66 35.02
N PHE A 683 11.81 -27.72 34.23
CA PHE A 683 12.78 -28.78 34.58
C PHE A 683 14.17 -28.57 34.00
N GLY A 684 14.41 -27.54 33.18
CA GLY A 684 15.75 -27.16 32.72
C GLY A 684 16.72 -26.74 33.84
N MET A 685 16.23 -26.56 35.08
CA MET A 685 17.02 -26.17 36.26
C MET A 685 16.76 -27.04 37.51
N ILE A 686 16.35 -28.31 37.36
CA ILE A 686 16.43 -29.27 38.48
C ILE A 686 17.64 -30.17 38.24
N PRO A 687 18.67 -30.13 39.11
CA PRO A 687 19.82 -31.01 38.99
C PRO A 687 19.35 -32.46 38.93
N SER A 688 19.78 -33.18 37.88
CA SER A 688 19.49 -34.60 37.61
C SER A 688 19.79 -35.52 38.80
N THR A 689 20.56 -35.06 39.77
CA THR A 689 20.96 -35.79 40.97
C THR A 689 19.93 -35.84 42.10
N SER A 690 18.85 -35.04 42.05
CA SER A 690 17.92 -34.90 43.21
C SER A 690 16.62 -35.74 43.15
N LEU A 691 16.39 -36.52 42.09
CA LEU A 691 15.13 -37.28 41.89
C LEU A 691 15.31 -38.78 41.58
N ILE A 692 16.54 -39.30 41.64
CA ILE A 692 16.83 -40.71 41.32
C ILE A 692 16.53 -41.66 42.50
N GLY A 693 16.23 -41.18 43.71
CA GLY A 693 15.92 -42.05 44.85
C GLY A 693 14.56 -41.80 45.50
N LEU A 694 13.75 -42.85 45.63
CA LEU A 694 12.81 -43.08 46.76
C LEU A 694 11.47 -42.29 46.83
N PHE A 695 10.73 -42.13 45.74
CA PHE A 695 9.31 -41.72 45.84
C PHE A 695 8.37 -42.58 45.00
N SER A 696 7.33 -43.12 45.65
CA SER A 696 6.23 -43.88 45.03
C SER A 696 5.47 -43.02 43.99
N PHE A 697 4.87 -43.68 43.00
CA PHE A 697 4.01 -43.08 41.97
C PHE A 697 2.98 -42.10 42.57
N SER A 698 2.34 -42.49 43.68
CA SER A 698 1.37 -41.67 44.43
C SER A 698 1.93 -40.35 44.95
N ARG A 699 3.20 -40.29 45.38
CA ARG A 699 3.82 -39.06 45.89
C ARG A 699 4.21 -38.08 44.77
N ARG A 700 4.45 -38.57 43.54
CA ARG A 700 4.78 -37.72 42.38
C ARG A 700 3.53 -37.01 41.83
N VAL A 701 2.43 -37.75 41.67
CA VAL A 701 1.10 -37.20 41.32
C VAL A 701 0.67 -36.14 42.34
N ALA A 702 0.82 -36.42 43.64
CA ALA A 702 0.45 -35.48 44.71
C ALA A 702 1.25 -34.16 44.68
N LYS A 703 2.52 -34.17 44.28
CA LYS A 703 3.34 -32.95 44.21
C LYS A 703 2.95 -32.05 43.04
N ALA A 704 2.74 -32.61 41.84
CA ALA A 704 2.29 -31.85 40.68
C ALA A 704 0.88 -31.28 40.91
N ALA A 705 -0.05 -32.10 41.40
CA ALA A 705 -1.39 -31.68 41.80
C ALA A 705 -1.35 -30.60 42.90
N LYS A 706 -0.43 -30.68 43.87
CA LYS A 706 -0.28 -29.64 44.90
C LYS A 706 0.25 -28.32 44.33
N ARG A 707 1.14 -28.36 43.34
CA ARG A 707 1.69 -27.15 42.68
C ARG A 707 0.60 -26.41 41.92
N ILE A 708 -0.14 -27.10 41.04
CA ILE A 708 -1.23 -26.49 40.26
C ILE A 708 -2.32 -25.93 41.19
N ASN A 709 -2.74 -26.70 42.21
CA ASN A 709 -3.69 -26.21 43.21
C ASN A 709 -3.18 -24.97 43.94
N SER A 710 -1.92 -24.96 44.36
CA SER A 710 -1.33 -23.83 45.09
C SER A 710 -1.20 -22.58 44.24
N VAL A 711 -0.71 -22.69 43.01
CA VAL A 711 -0.44 -21.53 42.15
C VAL A 711 -1.73 -20.99 41.55
N VAL A 712 -2.52 -21.84 40.89
CA VAL A 712 -3.73 -21.38 40.18
C VAL A 712 -4.73 -20.78 41.17
N SER A 713 -4.94 -21.41 42.35
CA SER A 713 -5.83 -20.85 43.36
C SER A 713 -5.35 -19.51 43.91
N LYS A 714 -4.03 -19.33 44.10
CA LYS A 714 -3.46 -18.09 44.66
C LYS A 714 -3.66 -16.88 43.72
N TYR A 715 -3.60 -17.13 42.42
CA TYR A 715 -3.65 -16.10 41.37
C TYR A 715 -4.97 -16.09 40.59
N ARG A 716 -5.94 -16.91 40.99
CA ARG A 716 -7.29 -16.96 40.41
C ARG A 716 -7.86 -15.55 40.25
N GLY A 717 -8.27 -15.20 39.04
CA GLY A 717 -8.83 -13.89 38.71
C GLY A 717 -7.84 -12.71 38.77
N LYS A 718 -6.54 -12.96 38.98
CA LYS A 718 -5.47 -11.93 38.99
C LYS A 718 -4.57 -11.97 37.76
N VAL A 719 -4.61 -13.06 37.00
CA VAL A 719 -3.91 -13.22 35.72
C VAL A 719 -4.91 -13.35 34.59
N ILE A 720 -4.46 -13.12 33.35
CA ILE A 720 -5.32 -13.14 32.16
C ILE A 720 -5.07 -14.35 31.25
N GLY A 721 -4.03 -15.13 31.54
CA GLY A 721 -3.68 -16.36 30.84
C GLY A 721 -2.79 -17.24 31.70
N TRP A 722 -2.90 -18.55 31.49
CA TRP A 722 -2.03 -19.57 32.09
C TRP A 722 -1.38 -20.41 30.99
N ASP A 723 -0.06 -20.48 30.95
CA ASP A 723 0.62 -21.56 30.24
C ASP A 723 0.53 -22.80 31.15
N VAL A 724 -0.43 -23.67 30.84
CA VAL A 724 -0.69 -24.85 31.66
C VAL A 724 0.36 -25.91 31.41
N MET A 725 0.78 -26.04 30.14
CA MET A 725 1.84 -26.92 29.70
C MET A 725 2.79 -26.14 28.78
N ASN A 726 4.08 -26.25 29.05
CA ASN A 726 5.17 -25.63 28.31
C ASN A 726 6.05 -26.71 27.69
N GLU A 727 6.41 -26.55 26.41
CA GLU A 727 7.35 -27.43 25.70
C GLU A 727 6.94 -28.93 25.65
N ASN A 728 5.64 -29.22 25.79
CA ASN A 728 5.11 -30.57 25.96
C ASN A 728 5.13 -31.41 24.67
N MET A 729 5.29 -30.79 23.51
CA MET A 729 5.43 -31.42 22.21
C MET A 729 6.85 -31.94 22.01
N HIS A 730 7.85 -31.22 22.53
CA HIS A 730 9.25 -31.65 22.53
C HIS A 730 9.57 -32.59 23.70
N PHE A 731 8.89 -32.44 24.84
CA PHE A 731 9.16 -33.19 26.06
C PHE A 731 7.90 -33.84 26.67
N ASN A 732 7.91 -35.16 26.85
CA ASN A 732 6.76 -35.94 27.36
C ASN A 732 6.90 -36.35 28.85
N PHE A 733 7.54 -35.51 29.67
CA PHE A 733 7.93 -35.91 31.04
C PHE A 733 6.75 -36.35 31.91
N PHE A 734 5.64 -35.60 31.88
CA PHE A 734 4.48 -35.90 32.72
C PHE A 734 3.72 -37.13 32.22
N GLU A 735 3.59 -37.28 30.92
CA GLU A 735 3.01 -38.43 30.26
C GLU A 735 3.78 -39.72 30.59
N ASP A 736 5.11 -39.65 30.57
CA ASP A 736 5.99 -40.78 30.88
C ASP A 736 5.99 -41.15 32.37
N LYS A 737 5.78 -40.19 33.27
CA LYS A 737 5.83 -40.42 34.73
C LYS A 737 4.48 -40.67 35.38
N LEU A 738 3.40 -40.11 34.84
CA LEU A 738 2.08 -40.05 35.48
C LEU A 738 0.97 -40.63 34.61
N GLY A 739 1.28 -40.99 33.36
CA GLY A 739 0.35 -41.61 32.40
C GLY A 739 0.01 -40.68 31.24
N LYS A 740 -0.35 -41.26 30.08
CA LYS A 740 -0.54 -40.54 28.81
C LYS A 740 -1.53 -39.39 28.84
N THR A 741 -2.46 -39.37 29.81
CA THR A 741 -3.48 -38.30 29.94
C THR A 741 -3.10 -37.21 30.94
N ALA A 742 -1.89 -37.24 31.52
CA ALA A 742 -1.51 -36.35 32.62
C ALA A 742 -1.69 -34.86 32.26
N SER A 743 -1.20 -34.45 31.09
CA SER A 743 -1.32 -33.07 30.63
C SER A 743 -2.76 -32.63 30.47
N ALA A 744 -3.63 -33.47 29.90
CA ALA A 744 -5.05 -33.16 29.75
C ALA A 744 -5.77 -33.02 31.11
N ASP A 745 -5.38 -33.81 32.12
CA ASP A 745 -5.91 -33.69 33.48
C ASP A 745 -5.47 -32.37 34.14
N TYR A 746 -4.27 -31.86 33.85
CA TYR A 746 -3.84 -30.55 34.34
C TYR A 746 -4.65 -29.40 33.76
N TYR A 747 -5.04 -29.46 32.48
CA TYR A 747 -5.97 -28.46 31.91
C TYR A 747 -7.32 -28.49 32.62
N LYS A 748 -7.85 -29.69 32.92
CA LYS A 748 -9.09 -29.85 33.67
C LYS A 748 -8.98 -29.22 35.06
N ILE A 749 -7.91 -29.52 35.79
CA ILE A 749 -7.68 -28.97 37.13
C ILE A 749 -7.50 -27.45 37.08
N ALA A 750 -6.68 -26.93 36.17
CA ALA A 750 -6.48 -25.49 36.00
C ALA A 750 -7.81 -24.77 35.72
N GLN A 751 -8.65 -25.31 34.82
CA GLN A 751 -9.96 -24.76 34.52
C GLN A 751 -10.92 -24.81 35.70
N GLN A 752 -10.92 -25.89 36.48
CA GLN A 752 -11.76 -25.97 37.68
C GLN A 752 -11.37 -24.92 38.73
N LEU A 753 -10.07 -24.66 38.87
CA LEU A 753 -9.54 -23.68 39.82
C LEU A 753 -9.74 -22.24 39.34
N ASP A 754 -9.61 -21.98 38.04
CA ASP A 754 -9.73 -20.63 37.46
C ASP A 754 -10.51 -20.62 36.12
N PRO A 755 -11.84 -20.83 36.16
CA PRO A 755 -12.65 -21.13 34.97
C PRO A 755 -12.81 -19.98 33.98
N GLN A 756 -12.46 -18.74 34.37
CA GLN A 756 -12.63 -17.55 33.53
C GLN A 756 -11.36 -17.18 32.74
N THR A 757 -10.22 -17.78 33.09
CA THR A 757 -8.91 -17.48 32.52
C THR A 757 -8.62 -18.36 31.32
N THR A 758 -7.91 -17.81 30.32
CA THR A 758 -7.52 -18.57 29.13
C THR A 758 -6.38 -19.54 29.46
N MET A 759 -6.50 -20.78 29.01
CA MET A 759 -5.51 -21.84 29.22
C MET A 759 -4.74 -22.07 27.93
N PHE A 760 -3.45 -21.76 27.93
CA PHE A 760 -2.55 -21.86 26.79
C PHE A 760 -1.77 -23.18 26.82
N LEU A 761 -1.67 -23.80 25.66
CA LEU A 761 -0.56 -24.68 25.30
C LEU A 761 0.56 -23.76 24.81
N ASN A 762 1.79 -23.88 25.31
CA ASN A 762 2.89 -23.01 24.90
C ASN A 762 4.04 -23.85 24.32
N GLU A 763 4.52 -23.47 23.14
CA GLU A 763 5.58 -24.18 22.42
C GLU A 763 6.49 -23.25 21.62
N TYR A 764 7.78 -23.61 21.56
CA TYR A 764 8.77 -23.04 20.66
C TYR A 764 8.81 -23.72 19.29
N ASN A 765 9.53 -23.12 18.35
CA ASN A 765 9.77 -23.59 16.97
C ASN A 765 8.55 -23.80 16.05
N THR A 766 7.33 -23.59 16.55
CA THR A 766 6.10 -23.76 15.76
C THR A 766 6.00 -22.76 14.60
N ILE A 767 6.54 -21.55 14.75
CA ILE A 767 6.50 -20.46 13.75
C ILE A 767 7.88 -19.98 13.30
N GLU A 768 8.93 -20.42 13.99
CA GLU A 768 10.31 -19.95 13.87
C GLU A 768 11.10 -20.82 12.89
N TYR A 769 10.90 -22.14 12.95
CA TYR A 769 11.68 -23.10 12.19
C TYR A 769 10.79 -24.19 11.58
N SER A 770 10.57 -24.08 10.27
CA SER A 770 9.80 -25.02 9.46
C SER A 770 10.39 -26.43 9.36
N GLY A 771 11.66 -26.62 9.74
CA GLY A 771 12.31 -27.93 9.75
C GLY A 771 12.13 -28.70 11.06
N ASP A 772 11.45 -28.14 12.07
CA ASP A 772 11.17 -28.86 13.31
C ASP A 772 10.08 -29.92 13.06
N THR A 773 10.46 -31.19 13.20
CA THR A 773 9.52 -32.30 13.00
C THR A 773 8.79 -32.69 14.28
N ALA A 774 9.21 -32.21 15.46
CA ALA A 774 8.52 -32.48 16.71
C ALA A 774 7.23 -31.67 16.81
N VAL A 775 7.28 -30.38 16.43
CA VAL A 775 6.15 -29.48 16.47
C VAL A 775 5.91 -28.79 15.12
N THR A 776 4.86 -29.23 14.44
CA THR A 776 4.33 -28.57 13.25
C THR A 776 2.97 -27.97 13.60
N PRO A 777 2.45 -26.98 12.85
CA PRO A 777 1.09 -26.47 13.08
C PRO A 777 0.04 -27.60 13.09
N ALA A 778 0.18 -28.61 12.23
CA ALA A 778 -0.72 -29.77 12.21
C ALA A 778 -0.64 -30.61 13.50
N LYS A 779 0.56 -30.89 14.00
CA LYS A 779 0.78 -31.65 15.25
C LYS A 779 0.31 -30.89 16.47
N TYR A 780 0.55 -29.57 16.52
CA TYR A 780 0.04 -28.70 17.57
C TYR A 780 -1.49 -28.79 17.66
N LEU A 781 -2.18 -28.73 16.51
CA LEU A 781 -3.63 -28.90 16.45
C LEU A 781 -4.11 -30.28 16.90
N ASN A 782 -3.36 -31.34 16.60
CA ASN A 782 -3.66 -32.68 17.10
C ASN A 782 -3.55 -32.74 18.63
N LYS A 783 -2.53 -32.10 19.23
CA LYS A 783 -2.41 -32.03 20.69
C LYS A 783 -3.53 -31.22 21.34
N ILE A 784 -3.98 -30.13 20.71
CA ILE A 784 -5.19 -29.42 21.15
C ILE A 784 -6.41 -30.35 21.13
N ARG A 785 -6.62 -31.11 20.05
CA ARG A 785 -7.76 -32.05 19.94
C ARG A 785 -7.69 -33.13 21.01
N GLU A 786 -6.50 -33.67 21.29
CA GLU A 786 -6.26 -34.62 22.37
C GLU A 786 -6.69 -34.02 23.73
N ILE A 787 -6.22 -32.81 24.07
CA ILE A 787 -6.57 -32.12 25.31
C ILE A 787 -8.08 -31.90 25.42
N LEU A 788 -8.73 -31.42 24.36
CA LEU A 788 -10.18 -31.14 24.33
C LEU A 788 -11.05 -32.40 24.39
N SER A 789 -10.54 -33.53 23.88
CA SER A 789 -11.25 -34.82 23.90
C SER A 789 -11.32 -35.45 25.30
N TYR A 790 -10.49 -34.98 26.23
CA TYR A 790 -10.45 -35.51 27.59
C TYR A 790 -11.71 -35.14 28.41
N PRO A 791 -12.29 -36.08 29.19
CA PRO A 791 -13.49 -35.81 29.99
C PRO A 791 -13.33 -34.62 30.97
N GLY A 792 -14.11 -33.57 30.75
CA GLY A 792 -14.07 -32.33 31.53
C GLY A 792 -13.45 -31.14 30.80
N ASN A 793 -12.83 -31.36 29.63
CA ASN A 793 -12.13 -30.32 28.87
C ASN A 793 -12.91 -29.74 27.68
N ALA A 794 -14.10 -30.27 27.38
CA ALA A 794 -14.88 -29.90 26.20
C ALA A 794 -15.22 -28.39 26.11
N HIS A 795 -15.22 -27.68 27.25
CA HIS A 795 -15.52 -26.25 27.35
C HIS A 795 -14.30 -25.44 27.82
N LEU A 796 -13.08 -25.94 27.63
CA LEU A 796 -11.85 -25.18 27.93
C LEU A 796 -11.86 -23.85 27.18
N LYS A 797 -11.61 -22.76 27.91
CA LYS A 797 -11.24 -21.47 27.31
C LYS A 797 -9.79 -21.55 26.86
N LEU A 798 -9.54 -22.25 25.76
CA LEU A 798 -8.21 -22.56 25.28
C LEU A 798 -7.60 -21.38 24.50
N GLY A 799 -6.29 -21.20 24.61
CA GLY A 799 -5.47 -20.33 23.76
C GLY A 799 -4.26 -21.08 23.16
N ILE A 800 -3.66 -20.49 22.15
CA ILE A 800 -2.46 -20.99 21.45
C ILE A 800 -1.30 -20.07 21.83
N GLY A 801 -0.35 -20.57 22.60
CA GLY A 801 0.89 -19.90 22.98
C GLY A 801 2.02 -20.35 22.05
N LEU A 802 2.73 -19.37 21.47
CA LEU A 802 3.84 -19.59 20.55
C LEU A 802 5.01 -18.75 21.04
N GLU A 803 6.06 -19.40 21.53
CA GLU A 803 7.19 -18.71 22.17
C GLU A 803 7.85 -17.72 21.20
N GLY A 804 8.29 -18.17 20.03
CA GLY A 804 8.84 -17.29 19.00
C GLY A 804 10.30 -16.95 19.23
N HIS A 805 11.12 -17.95 19.53
CA HIS A 805 12.58 -17.82 19.66
C HIS A 805 13.28 -17.91 18.29
N PHE A 806 13.38 -16.78 17.58
CA PHE A 806 14.02 -16.71 16.26
C PHE A 806 15.56 -16.70 16.35
N THR A 807 16.21 -17.39 15.42
CA THR A 807 17.68 -17.43 15.31
C THR A 807 18.25 -16.15 14.71
N ALA A 808 19.58 -16.11 14.52
CA ALA A 808 20.30 -14.98 13.93
C ALA A 808 20.11 -14.88 12.40
N ASP A 809 19.51 -15.89 11.78
CA ASP A 809 19.24 -15.96 10.36
C ASP A 809 17.97 -15.17 9.99
N GLN A 810 17.82 -14.85 8.70
CA GLN A 810 16.63 -14.17 8.17
C GLN A 810 15.35 -14.95 8.54
N PRO A 811 14.42 -14.37 9.32
CA PRO A 811 13.17 -15.03 9.67
C PRO A 811 12.36 -15.38 8.42
N ASN A 812 11.82 -16.61 8.39
CA ASN A 812 10.94 -17.04 7.31
C ASN A 812 9.52 -16.51 7.53
N LEU A 813 9.30 -15.24 7.16
CA LEU A 813 8.01 -14.56 7.34
C LEU A 813 6.85 -15.26 6.63
N ALA A 814 7.11 -15.89 5.47
CA ALA A 814 6.08 -16.64 4.74
C ALA A 814 5.64 -17.89 5.52
N TYR A 815 6.59 -18.62 6.12
CA TYR A 815 6.29 -19.74 7.00
C TYR A 815 5.55 -19.25 8.26
N MET A 816 6.07 -18.24 8.96
CA MET A 816 5.42 -17.66 10.14
C MET A 816 3.95 -17.28 9.84
N ARG A 817 3.67 -16.60 8.73
CA ARG A 817 2.30 -16.28 8.30
C ARG A 817 1.45 -17.54 8.11
N SER A 818 1.96 -18.54 7.40
CA SER A 818 1.23 -19.76 7.11
C SER A 818 0.89 -20.58 8.36
N ALA A 819 1.82 -20.66 9.32
CA ALA A 819 1.60 -21.31 10.60
C ALA A 819 0.50 -20.59 11.39
N LEU A 820 0.54 -19.25 11.42
CA LEU A 820 -0.51 -18.44 12.05
C LEU A 820 -1.87 -18.59 11.34
N ASP A 821 -1.92 -18.74 10.02
CA ASP A 821 -3.16 -18.99 9.29
C ASP A 821 -3.77 -20.35 9.66
N ILE A 822 -2.94 -21.42 9.67
CA ILE A 822 -3.37 -22.78 10.01
C ILE A 822 -3.90 -22.85 11.44
N LEU A 823 -3.15 -22.30 12.39
CA LEU A 823 -3.55 -22.24 13.80
C LEU A 823 -4.77 -21.34 13.98
N GLY A 824 -4.82 -20.21 13.27
CA GLY A 824 -5.91 -19.23 13.32
C GLY A 824 -7.23 -19.77 12.77
N ALA A 825 -7.20 -20.77 11.89
CA ALA A 825 -8.41 -21.44 11.39
C ALA A 825 -9.21 -22.14 12.50
N THR A 826 -8.61 -22.40 13.67
CA THR A 826 -9.33 -22.90 14.87
C THR A 826 -10.21 -21.86 15.55
N LYS A 827 -9.92 -20.57 15.31
CA LYS A 827 -10.50 -19.41 16.02
C LYS A 827 -10.12 -19.29 17.51
N PHE A 828 -9.21 -20.13 18.02
CA PHE A 828 -8.62 -19.89 19.33
C PHE A 828 -7.72 -18.63 19.28
N PRO A 829 -7.65 -17.85 20.38
CA PRO A 829 -6.75 -16.71 20.45
C PRO A 829 -5.29 -17.18 20.38
N ILE A 830 -4.49 -16.56 19.51
CA ILE A 830 -3.05 -16.81 19.41
C ILE A 830 -2.30 -15.71 20.15
N TRP A 831 -1.39 -16.10 21.04
CA TRP A 831 -0.44 -15.20 21.69
C TRP A 831 0.96 -15.59 21.29
N LEU A 832 1.75 -14.60 20.87
CA LEU A 832 3.19 -14.76 20.77
C LEU A 832 3.74 -14.48 22.17
N THR A 833 4.26 -15.48 22.86
CA THR A 833 4.45 -15.45 24.31
C THR A 833 5.85 -15.05 24.72
N GLU A 834 6.86 -15.27 23.87
CA GLU A 834 8.28 -15.14 24.24
C GLU A 834 9.15 -14.62 23.08
N ILE A 835 8.63 -13.68 22.27
CA ILE A 835 9.32 -13.23 21.05
C ILE A 835 10.74 -12.76 21.38
N SER A 836 11.71 -13.40 20.75
CA SER A 836 13.12 -13.02 20.81
C SER A 836 13.77 -13.26 19.46
N VAL A 837 14.78 -12.46 19.13
CA VAL A 837 15.64 -12.68 17.97
C VAL A 837 17.07 -12.80 18.47
N ALA A 838 17.80 -13.83 18.04
CA ALA A 838 19.18 -14.04 18.46
C ALA A 838 20.12 -12.90 17.99
N ASN A 839 21.16 -12.64 18.77
CA ASN A 839 22.13 -11.57 18.50
C ASN A 839 22.72 -11.69 17.09
N SER A 840 22.54 -10.64 16.27
CA SER A 840 23.13 -10.53 14.93
C SER A 840 23.20 -9.06 14.50
N PRO A 841 23.97 -8.71 13.45
CA PRO A 841 23.95 -7.37 12.87
C PRO A 841 22.55 -6.92 12.38
N ASN A 842 21.65 -7.87 12.14
CA ASN A 842 20.28 -7.63 11.68
C ASN A 842 19.23 -7.83 12.78
N GLU A 843 19.61 -8.02 14.05
CA GLU A 843 18.68 -8.32 15.16
C GLU A 843 17.51 -7.34 15.20
N ALA A 844 17.78 -6.04 15.23
CA ALA A 844 16.74 -5.01 15.28
C ALA A 844 15.81 -5.04 14.06
N LYS A 845 16.38 -5.26 12.86
CA LYS A 845 15.59 -5.40 11.62
C LYS A 845 14.65 -6.60 11.74
N TYR A 846 15.19 -7.78 12.05
CA TYR A 846 14.44 -9.02 12.14
C TYR A 846 13.39 -8.99 13.24
N LEU A 847 13.70 -8.34 14.37
CA LEU A 847 12.73 -8.07 15.43
C LEU A 847 11.56 -7.22 14.90
N GLU A 848 11.85 -6.15 14.15
CA GLU A 848 10.79 -5.37 13.50
C GLU A 848 9.94 -6.24 12.55
N GLU A 849 10.56 -7.12 11.77
CA GLU A 849 9.84 -7.97 10.83
C GLU A 849 8.88 -8.95 11.51
N VAL A 850 9.36 -9.65 12.55
CA VAL A 850 8.59 -10.61 13.35
C VAL A 850 7.45 -9.93 14.10
N LEU A 851 7.73 -8.81 14.79
CA LEU A 851 6.72 -8.07 15.54
C LEU A 851 5.59 -7.56 14.64
N ARG A 852 5.92 -7.00 13.46
CA ARG A 852 4.92 -6.58 12.47
C ARG A 852 4.13 -7.75 11.91
N GLU A 853 4.77 -8.89 11.67
CA GLU A 853 4.11 -10.08 11.13
C GLU A 853 3.03 -10.59 12.09
N GLY A 854 3.37 -10.71 13.37
CA GLY A 854 2.46 -11.04 14.46
C GLY A 854 1.35 -10.00 14.64
N TYR A 855 1.71 -8.72 14.78
CA TYR A 855 0.73 -7.65 15.03
C TYR A 855 -0.30 -7.52 13.90
N ALA A 856 0.12 -7.74 12.65
CA ALA A 856 -0.75 -7.70 11.48
C ALA A 856 -1.69 -8.91 11.35
N HIS A 857 -1.43 -10.03 12.03
CA HIS A 857 -2.23 -11.25 11.83
C HIS A 857 -3.58 -11.21 12.58
N PRO A 858 -4.73 -11.44 11.94
CA PRO A 858 -6.05 -11.30 12.56
C PRO A 858 -6.32 -12.18 13.79
N ALA A 859 -5.69 -13.37 13.86
CA ALA A 859 -5.86 -14.32 14.97
C ALA A 859 -4.92 -14.06 16.16
N VAL A 860 -3.85 -13.27 15.96
CA VAL A 860 -2.95 -12.89 17.04
C VAL A 860 -3.64 -11.82 17.88
N GLN A 861 -3.71 -12.04 19.20
CA GLN A 861 -4.37 -11.15 20.16
C GLN A 861 -3.40 -10.55 21.19
N GLY A 862 -2.21 -11.15 21.33
CA GLY A 862 -1.16 -10.63 22.20
C GLY A 862 0.24 -10.97 21.71
N ILE A 863 1.19 -10.10 22.05
CA ILE A 863 2.63 -10.30 21.87
C ILE A 863 3.32 -9.98 23.18
N ILE A 864 4.11 -10.92 23.68
CA ILE A 864 5.00 -10.78 24.82
C ILE A 864 6.39 -11.09 24.30
N MET A 865 7.34 -10.20 24.58
CA MET A 865 8.73 -10.36 24.16
C MET A 865 9.57 -10.92 25.31
N PHE A 866 10.42 -11.90 25.00
CA PHE A 866 11.40 -12.45 25.93
C PHE A 866 12.63 -11.54 25.98
N THR A 867 12.47 -10.35 26.55
CA THR A 867 13.49 -9.30 26.53
C THR A 867 13.32 -8.34 27.70
N GLY A 868 14.39 -7.59 28.00
CA GLY A 868 14.43 -6.56 29.01
C GLY A 868 15.78 -5.83 29.03
N PRO A 869 16.05 -5.00 30.04
CA PRO A 869 17.32 -4.29 30.16
C PRO A 869 18.46 -5.23 30.60
N VAL A 870 19.70 -4.92 30.22
CA VAL A 870 20.90 -5.67 30.66
C VAL A 870 20.98 -5.74 32.18
N SER A 871 20.60 -4.66 32.88
CA SER A 871 20.62 -4.58 34.35
C SER A 871 19.70 -5.61 35.03
N ALA A 872 18.70 -6.14 34.33
CA ALA A 872 17.83 -7.23 34.81
C ALA A 872 18.36 -8.63 34.42
N GLY A 873 19.53 -8.73 33.79
CA GLY A 873 20.18 -9.98 33.40
C GLY A 873 19.64 -10.60 32.11
N PHE A 874 19.11 -9.78 31.20
CA PHE A 874 18.75 -10.19 29.84
C PHE A 874 19.95 -10.07 28.91
N ASN A 875 20.10 -11.04 28.01
CA ASN A 875 21.26 -11.15 27.13
C ASN A 875 20.93 -11.01 25.63
N THR A 876 19.69 -11.35 25.22
CA THR A 876 19.26 -11.36 23.80
C THR A 876 17.72 -11.48 23.67
N PRO A 877 17.05 -10.66 22.84
CA PRO A 877 17.49 -9.31 22.48
C PRO A 877 17.49 -8.43 23.74
N ILE A 878 18.24 -7.33 23.71
CA ILE A 878 18.32 -6.38 24.82
C ILE A 878 17.60 -5.10 24.39
N LEU A 879 16.65 -4.58 25.18
CA LEU A 879 15.99 -3.31 24.84
C LEU A 879 16.78 -2.09 25.33
N ALA A 880 17.43 -2.19 26.48
CA ALA A 880 18.22 -1.11 27.04
C ALA A 880 19.50 -1.64 27.69
N ASP A 881 20.57 -0.86 27.59
CA ASP A 881 21.85 -1.19 28.20
C ASP A 881 21.82 -1.09 29.74
N GLN A 882 22.98 -1.31 30.37
CA GLN A 882 23.14 -1.25 31.82
C GLN A 882 22.80 0.13 32.44
N ASN A 883 22.81 1.19 31.64
CA ASN A 883 22.49 2.56 32.02
C ASN A 883 21.07 2.96 31.60
N PHE A 884 20.23 2.00 31.18
CA PHE A 884 18.89 2.23 30.64
C PHE A 884 18.87 3.10 29.37
N LYS A 885 19.97 3.14 28.60
CA LYS A 885 19.96 3.73 27.27
C LYS A 885 19.44 2.71 26.27
N ASN A 886 18.55 3.16 25.36
CA ASN A 886 17.97 2.29 24.34
C ASN A 886 19.04 1.65 23.46
N THR A 887 18.84 0.39 23.11
CA THR A 887 19.57 -0.30 22.04
C THR A 887 18.82 -0.10 20.70
N PRO A 888 19.41 -0.50 19.56
CA PRO A 888 18.68 -0.50 18.28
C PRO A 888 17.39 -1.33 18.31
N SER A 889 17.37 -2.43 19.07
CA SER A 889 16.17 -3.26 19.26
C SER A 889 15.14 -2.55 20.15
N GLY A 890 15.58 -1.81 21.17
CA GLY A 890 14.74 -0.90 21.93
C GLY A 890 14.12 0.22 21.09
N ASP A 891 14.93 0.84 20.22
CA ASP A 891 14.47 1.90 19.30
C ASP A 891 13.39 1.40 18.33
N VAL A 892 13.52 0.15 17.85
CA VAL A 892 12.50 -0.52 17.03
C VAL A 892 11.21 -0.71 17.81
N VAL A 893 11.27 -1.17 19.06
CA VAL A 893 10.09 -1.38 19.91
C VAL A 893 9.39 -0.05 20.17
N ASP A 894 10.13 1.00 20.55
CA ASP A 894 9.56 2.33 20.80
C ASP A 894 8.93 2.92 19.54
N LYS A 895 9.59 2.76 18.38
CA LYS A 895 9.04 3.14 17.07
C LYS A 895 7.71 2.43 16.79
N LEU A 896 7.64 1.11 16.98
CA LEU A 896 6.43 0.33 16.73
C LEU A 896 5.31 0.69 17.70
N LEU A 897 5.61 0.86 18.99
CA LEU A 897 4.64 1.33 19.98
C LEU A 897 4.08 2.69 19.59
N LYS A 898 4.94 3.63 19.18
CA LYS A 898 4.50 4.95 18.70
C LYS A 898 3.62 4.82 17.45
N GLU A 899 4.00 3.99 16.48
CA GLU A 899 3.23 3.78 15.25
C GLU A 899 1.85 3.15 15.51
N TRP A 900 1.80 2.15 16.39
CA TRP A 900 0.55 1.44 16.71
C TRP A 900 -0.38 2.26 17.60
N ASN A 901 0.19 3.20 18.35
CA ASN A 901 -0.54 4.15 19.20
C ASN A 901 -0.71 5.55 18.57
N SER A 902 -0.18 5.85 17.38
CA SER A 902 -0.14 7.23 16.84
C SER A 902 -1.51 7.87 16.54
N GLY A 903 -2.61 7.11 16.61
CA GLY A 903 -3.98 7.66 16.59
C GLY A 903 -4.49 8.11 17.97
N ALA A 904 -3.65 8.10 19.01
CA ALA A 904 -4.03 8.28 20.41
C ALA A 904 -4.17 9.71 20.87
N ASP A 905 -3.25 10.58 20.45
CA ASP A 905 -3.04 11.92 21.00
C ASP A 905 -3.12 12.93 19.86
N GLN A 906 -4.35 13.28 19.48
CA GLN A 906 -4.58 14.34 18.48
C GLN A 906 -5.62 15.32 18.99
N ASP A 907 -5.34 16.60 18.75
CA ASP A 907 -6.35 17.65 18.81
C ASP A 907 -6.93 17.80 17.41
N THR A 908 -8.25 17.75 17.32
CA THR A 908 -8.97 18.00 16.08
C THR A 908 -10.13 18.94 16.33
N ILE A 909 -10.68 19.50 15.26
CA ILE A 909 -11.70 20.53 15.35
C ILE A 909 -12.92 20.05 14.57
N THR A 910 -14.09 20.24 15.15
CA THR A 910 -15.39 19.94 14.53
C THR A 910 -15.67 20.79 13.30
N ASP A 911 -16.25 20.17 12.27
CA ASP A 911 -16.65 20.83 11.04
C ASP A 911 -17.90 21.73 11.22
N SER A 912 -18.41 22.31 10.13
CA SER A 912 -19.61 23.18 10.15
C SER A 912 -20.90 22.47 10.60
N GLN A 913 -20.89 21.14 10.72
CA GLN A 913 -22.01 20.33 11.20
C GLN A 913 -21.70 19.72 12.58
N GLY A 914 -20.67 20.20 13.27
CA GLY A 914 -20.28 19.71 14.59
C GLY A 914 -19.65 18.32 14.57
N PHE A 915 -19.22 17.79 13.41
CA PHE A 915 -18.68 16.44 13.30
C PHE A 915 -17.15 16.41 13.26
N ILE A 916 -16.60 15.29 13.74
CA ILE A 916 -15.24 14.83 13.39
C ILE A 916 -15.29 13.36 12.96
N ASP A 917 -14.47 13.03 11.96
CA ASP A 917 -14.22 11.65 11.52
C ASP A 917 -12.76 11.31 11.79
N VAL A 918 -12.53 10.35 12.69
CA VAL A 918 -11.18 9.95 13.12
C VAL A 918 -11.01 8.44 13.00
N THR A 919 -9.78 7.99 12.76
CA THR A 919 -9.45 6.56 12.76
C THR A 919 -8.62 6.27 14.00
N LEU A 920 -9.21 5.54 14.94
CA LEU A 920 -8.58 5.23 16.22
C LEU A 920 -8.12 3.77 16.24
N SER A 921 -6.97 3.53 16.85
CA SER A 921 -6.58 2.18 17.25
C SER A 921 -7.59 1.62 18.25
N HIS A 922 -7.70 0.30 18.35
CA HIS A 922 -8.54 -0.31 19.39
C HIS A 922 -7.93 0.00 20.76
N GLY A 923 -8.77 0.32 21.74
CA GLY A 923 -8.34 0.75 23.06
C GLY A 923 -9.37 1.62 23.80
N ASP A 924 -9.00 2.01 25.01
CA ASP A 924 -9.75 2.96 25.84
C ASP A 924 -9.18 4.37 25.67
N TYR A 925 -10.06 5.36 25.53
CA TYR A 925 -9.76 6.76 25.24
C TYR A 925 -10.49 7.67 26.21
N ASP A 926 -9.86 8.78 26.58
CA ASP A 926 -10.56 9.96 27.09
C ASP A 926 -10.66 10.98 25.95
N LEU A 927 -11.86 11.51 25.76
CA LEU A 927 -12.14 12.61 24.86
C LEU A 927 -12.38 13.84 25.73
N THR A 928 -11.62 14.91 25.52
CA THR A 928 -11.87 16.22 26.11
C THR A 928 -12.33 17.15 25.02
N ILE A 929 -13.57 17.64 25.12
CA ILE A 929 -14.17 18.55 24.17
C ILE A 929 -14.21 19.93 24.80
N LYS A 930 -13.59 20.91 24.14
CA LYS A 930 -13.61 22.32 24.59
C LYS A 930 -14.49 23.15 23.67
N HIS A 931 -15.37 23.94 24.26
CA HIS A 931 -16.21 24.87 23.53
C HIS A 931 -15.34 25.92 22.82
N PRO A 932 -15.66 26.32 21.58
CA PRO A 932 -14.82 27.24 20.79
C PRO A 932 -14.73 28.66 21.37
N PHE A 933 -15.75 29.10 22.11
CA PHE A 933 -15.89 30.50 22.54
C PHE A 933 -16.07 30.68 24.05
N THR A 934 -16.19 29.58 24.80
CA THR A 934 -16.34 29.61 26.26
C THR A 934 -15.26 28.74 26.88
N ASN A 935 -14.98 28.94 28.16
CA ASN A 935 -14.07 28.07 28.90
C ASN A 935 -14.72 26.73 29.30
N SER A 936 -15.91 26.44 28.80
CA SER A 936 -16.67 25.23 29.10
C SER A 936 -16.06 24.02 28.39
N SER A 937 -15.98 22.89 29.07
CA SER A 937 -15.44 21.65 28.53
C SER A 937 -16.17 20.43 29.07
N SER A 938 -16.24 19.38 28.26
CA SER A 938 -16.85 18.10 28.63
C SER A 938 -15.84 16.98 28.38
N THR A 939 -15.86 15.96 29.24
CA THR A 939 -14.96 14.80 29.11
C THR A 939 -15.78 13.52 29.06
N LEU A 940 -15.47 12.65 28.10
CA LEU A 940 -16.12 11.35 27.94
C LEU A 940 -15.05 10.27 27.75
N SER A 941 -15.25 9.10 28.38
CA SER A 941 -14.45 7.93 28.07
C SER A 941 -15.08 7.11 26.93
N LEU A 942 -14.27 6.76 25.94
CA LEU A 942 -14.66 5.97 24.77
C LEU A 942 -13.84 4.69 24.70
N ARG A 943 -14.50 3.54 24.51
CA ARG A 943 -13.85 2.27 24.22
C ARG A 943 -14.06 1.87 22.77
N VAL A 944 -12.96 1.73 22.03
CA VAL A 944 -12.93 1.35 20.61
C VAL A 944 -12.51 -0.12 20.50
N GLU A 945 -13.38 -0.97 19.95
CA GLU A 945 -13.12 -2.40 19.81
C GLU A 945 -13.35 -2.89 18.39
N LYS A 946 -12.80 -4.07 18.11
CA LYS A 946 -13.07 -4.84 16.89
C LYS A 946 -14.53 -5.30 16.88
N ASP A 947 -15.19 -5.19 15.74
CA ASP A 947 -16.54 -5.71 15.46
C ASP A 947 -17.70 -5.09 16.27
N LYS A 948 -17.46 -4.00 17.03
CA LYS A 948 -18.51 -3.14 17.59
C LYS A 948 -18.63 -1.86 16.77
N PRO A 949 -19.67 -1.69 15.93
CA PRO A 949 -19.90 -0.42 15.26
C PRO A 949 -20.24 0.62 16.32
N LEU A 950 -19.29 1.53 16.56
CA LEU A 950 -19.58 2.78 17.24
C LEU A 950 -20.37 3.60 16.21
N GLY A 951 -21.66 3.85 16.48
CA GLY A 951 -22.44 4.80 15.70
C GLY A 951 -21.87 6.21 15.82
N ILE A 952 -22.71 7.23 15.57
CA ILE A 952 -22.33 8.60 15.88
C ILE A 952 -22.27 8.73 17.42
N ILE A 953 -21.12 9.12 17.95
CA ILE A 953 -20.97 9.44 19.36
C ILE A 953 -21.40 10.89 19.54
N HIS A 954 -22.54 11.10 20.19
CA HIS A 954 -23.03 12.43 20.49
C HIS A 954 -22.45 12.91 21.82
N VAL A 955 -21.87 14.11 21.82
CA VAL A 955 -21.33 14.76 23.01
C VAL A 955 -21.98 16.11 23.17
N ASN A 956 -22.61 16.33 24.32
CA ASN A 956 -23.15 17.63 24.71
C ASN A 956 -22.20 18.32 25.67
N ILE A 957 -22.00 19.63 25.47
CA ILE A 957 -21.26 20.51 26.38
C ILE A 957 -22.27 21.35 27.14
N ASP A 958 -22.30 21.22 28.47
CA ASP A 958 -22.96 22.20 29.35
C ASP A 958 -22.17 23.50 29.28
N THR A 959 -22.82 24.57 28.83
CA THR A 959 -22.18 25.87 28.59
C THR A 959 -22.16 26.76 29.81
#